data_AF-A0A672TYI4-F1
#
_entry.id   AF-A0A672TYI4-F1
#
_cell.length_a   1.000
_cell.length_b   1.000
_cell.length_c   1.000
_cell.angle_alpha   90.00
_cell.angle_beta   90.00
_cell.angle_gamma   90.00
#
_symmetry.space_group_name_H-M   'P 1'
#
loop_
_entity.id
_entity.type
_entity.pdbx_description
1 polymer ?
#
loop_
_entity_poly.entity_id
_entity_poly.type
_entity_poly.pdbx_seq_one_letter_code
_entity_poly.pdbx_strand_id
1 'polypeptide(L)'
;MKRCTGWTGQLQVAAEPKPSTPASPAHLPLLQWQHPPGSPGRCAPGATGHVSHPLLWKRPRSAWARSMATTVSLDAFSRTSAVRPVSTSVLSDGASGVGRAPSLRTQDAKEKEKGEKEEMGRLSGLETESKQKDAAIRDLQEEIAAMAKTLAQVAARNEVELTQKLLAFDQELEAKAELIRALKEQIHNLEKGSSQVFSHSLYERDLEIGRLRKESEKLKRDHALATGLVTSLQREIAGKEQEIQQLQQEVEKVKKGNRAKDNQLAVLSAKCSRIREEMKQELGEREVTACRNRIKELEHNLERLQGEVQKYCIEQESIRSQLAEKAKAEEELREAGARQALQLQEMGRRERLLRADLARAKEQLESFKTQVMRACSPAAAGSPGKANTEQQVIEKVRQICDESQHSHEREKCLQEEISSRLAKEKEVSANAEVFNKSLQELQACLNSSCSSASLRGELGKLEAVRLDPSISTIGMAAVEMARVLLSWLEGAEQLLAGVGMDLHKGLLAALGTLVETSQETARRNQTLQAQLETAQESQAALLQEHTKELEEKHEQDLQIKIKHVLLEKDKESKELLESAVAAEKSKCRQSLEEEQKKIQDLESHLRSMAEAIERKSKEQEVADCKLQEAVQKLEETTVREMLLQQRVLAQDEQLRTLQEENELQRQKLQEEIEGYKEQSKQHALTVVALEERLLEAKEQQKTLEEEHTALVNKMKGFGGDTCQAPSGAWLEVCPAAESHGCLRKLREELVMAQNTLLSKEAAISVLTKELVETRARLTDMRGELSEERKVELEQNLSRLKRQEQELNLLREKLSRMSSLVEKKDQALKAATEELRQAQAHCQELKDAQELAEKPEATPGTPAQAGEASEQEPALDLANLGMRCRGLRHEETIQRQREGLAELRERVKVLEKRQSSATMMKSSEPVVVLTRDLAEEIVQRTGHEKEPAPVSGPNLQASKVPGCVANGGSHGAASREMGDMTDFGEKMYLDAIGALGSLMKVKELSGLQSLKHLPPEERGKAELQRRKDLELLCHKIRNLKSRLERNEEKLKEYEGRVEQLRLNQASLQRCQEEVSKLEEEAYREAEEKALLQEALERTQLQLNQEKRQQRAAKLHKGKTREQPGAKKPFCSGKLKAKEHTAEAVKMGSA
;
A
#
# COMPACT_ATOMS: atom_id res chain seq x y z
N MET A 1 43.32 -54.70 10.81
CA MET A 1 44.52 -54.52 11.67
C MET A 1 44.32 -53.36 12.64
N LYS A 2 45.17 -53.24 13.67
CA LYS A 2 44.99 -52.33 14.83
C LYS A 2 45.08 -50.84 14.43
N ARG A 3 44.30 -49.98 15.09
CA ARG A 3 44.59 -48.54 15.25
C ARG A 3 44.77 -48.25 16.74
N CYS A 4 45.77 -47.46 17.10
CA CYS A 4 45.99 -46.98 18.46
C CYS A 4 45.88 -45.46 18.51
N THR A 5 45.23 -44.99 19.58
CA THR A 5 45.44 -43.71 20.30
C THR A 5 46.29 -42.59 19.68
N GLY A 6 45.71 -41.38 19.64
CA GLY A 6 46.44 -40.12 19.50
C GLY A 6 45.61 -38.95 20.02
N TRP A 7 45.81 -38.57 21.28
CA TRP A 7 45.25 -37.36 21.90
C TRP A 7 46.39 -36.42 22.28
N THR A 8 46.34 -35.18 21.82
CA THR A 8 47.12 -34.06 22.36
C THR A 8 46.27 -32.80 22.32
N GLY A 9 46.27 -32.04 23.41
CA GLY A 9 45.69 -30.71 23.49
C GLY A 9 46.44 -29.93 24.56
N GLN A 10 46.47 -28.61 24.44
CA GLN A 10 47.08 -27.73 25.43
C GLN A 10 46.31 -26.41 25.52
N LEU A 11 46.10 -25.93 26.74
CA LEU A 11 45.40 -24.68 27.04
C LEU A 11 46.40 -23.53 27.13
N GLN A 12 45.97 -22.32 26.75
CA GLN A 12 45.94 -21.07 27.56
C GLN A 12 45.67 -19.85 26.64
N VAL A 13 45.23 -18.67 27.08
CA VAL A 13 44.22 -18.22 28.07
C VAL A 13 44.17 -16.68 28.01
N ALA A 14 43.04 -16.08 28.40
CA ALA A 14 42.85 -14.65 28.76
C ALA A 14 42.80 -13.54 27.67
N ALA A 15 41.69 -12.80 27.76
CA ALA A 15 41.56 -11.33 27.84
C ALA A 15 41.25 -10.47 26.58
N GLU A 16 40.05 -9.87 26.63
CA GLU A 16 39.65 -8.58 26.05
C GLU A 16 40.50 -7.42 26.67
N PRO A 17 40.58 -6.21 26.05
CA PRO A 17 39.50 -5.23 26.24
C PRO A 17 39.26 -4.21 25.09
N LYS A 18 38.20 -3.40 25.26
CA LYS A 18 37.85 -2.17 24.52
C LYS A 18 38.40 -0.91 25.26
N PRO A 19 37.96 0.32 24.97
CA PRO A 19 38.25 1.15 23.78
C PRO A 19 38.82 2.56 24.17
N SER A 20 39.22 3.41 23.21
CA SER A 20 39.17 4.90 23.40
C SER A 20 39.51 5.74 22.15
N THR A 21 38.81 6.87 22.04
CA THR A 21 39.25 8.19 21.51
C THR A 21 39.39 9.12 22.73
N PRO A 22 40.11 10.29 22.72
CA PRO A 22 39.91 11.38 21.74
C PRO A 22 41.11 12.34 21.46
N ALA A 23 40.80 13.44 20.75
CA ALA A 23 41.45 14.78 20.76
C ALA A 23 42.65 15.11 19.84
N SER A 24 42.69 16.41 19.49
CA SER A 24 43.60 17.14 18.57
C SER A 24 44.64 17.98 19.39
N PRO A 25 45.38 19.00 18.89
CA PRO A 25 45.54 19.58 17.52
C PRO A 25 46.99 19.96 17.09
N ALA A 26 47.21 20.34 15.81
CA ALA A 26 48.25 21.31 15.39
C ALA A 26 48.11 21.85 13.93
N HIS A 27 48.10 23.18 13.80
CA HIS A 27 48.57 24.10 12.73
C HIS A 27 48.78 23.70 11.24
N LEU A 28 48.23 24.56 10.37
CA LEU A 28 48.62 24.89 8.97
C LEU A 28 49.93 25.76 8.93
N PRO A 29 50.59 26.09 7.78
CA PRO A 29 50.06 26.13 6.40
C PRO A 29 51.01 25.70 5.23
N LEU A 30 50.47 25.62 4.00
CA LEU A 30 50.87 26.42 2.81
C LEU A 30 50.17 25.85 1.54
N LEU A 31 49.80 26.71 0.58
CA LEU A 31 49.24 26.31 -0.73
C LEU A 31 50.00 26.97 -1.88
N GLN A 32 50.41 26.19 -2.88
CA GLN A 32 50.87 26.68 -4.18
C GLN A 32 50.47 25.69 -5.28
N TRP A 33 49.90 26.19 -6.38
CA TRP A 33 49.42 25.41 -7.53
C TRP A 33 50.33 25.64 -8.75
N GLN A 34 50.64 24.56 -9.49
CA GLN A 34 51.18 24.62 -10.87
C GLN A 34 50.69 23.43 -11.71
N HIS A 35 50.49 23.66 -13.01
CA HIS A 35 50.29 22.63 -14.06
C HIS A 35 51.62 22.27 -14.72
N PRO A 36 51.75 21.11 -15.39
CA PRO A 36 51.71 21.08 -16.89
C PRO A 36 51.13 19.74 -17.45
N PRO A 37 51.38 19.30 -18.71
CA PRO A 37 50.88 19.85 -19.98
C PRO A 37 50.23 18.80 -20.94
N GLY A 38 49.65 19.24 -22.07
CA GLY A 38 49.22 18.36 -23.18
C GLY A 38 48.71 19.10 -24.44
N SER A 39 48.94 18.55 -25.65
CA SER A 39 48.60 19.10 -26.98
C SER A 39 48.73 18.00 -28.06
N PRO A 40 48.42 18.18 -29.39
CA PRO A 40 47.92 19.36 -30.13
C PRO A 40 46.77 19.07 -31.14
N GLY A 41 46.29 20.10 -31.88
CA GLY A 41 45.37 19.94 -33.04
C GLY A 41 45.16 21.20 -33.91
N ARG A 42 45.27 21.05 -35.24
CA ARG A 42 45.10 22.09 -36.31
C ARG A 42 43.60 22.44 -36.55
N CYS A 43 43.17 23.49 -37.26
CA CYS A 43 43.84 24.44 -38.19
C CYS A 43 43.13 25.82 -38.26
N ALA A 44 43.71 26.78 -39.01
CA ALA A 44 43.14 28.09 -39.41
C ALA A 44 43.17 28.21 -40.97
N PRO A 45 43.03 29.35 -41.71
CA PRO A 45 43.12 30.79 -41.33
C PRO A 45 42.14 31.80 -42.04
N GLY A 46 42.33 33.11 -41.77
CA GLY A 46 41.72 34.26 -42.48
C GLY A 46 41.41 35.44 -41.53
N ALA A 47 42.30 36.39 -41.22
CA ALA A 47 42.85 37.50 -42.05
C ALA A 47 41.81 38.65 -42.30
N THR A 48 42.08 39.96 -42.09
CA THR A 48 43.34 40.68 -41.74
C THR A 48 43.09 42.11 -41.21
N GLY A 49 43.86 42.60 -40.22
CA GLY A 49 44.15 44.03 -39.92
C GLY A 49 43.00 44.93 -39.39
N HIS A 50 43.21 46.04 -38.67
CA HIS A 50 44.34 46.65 -37.92
C HIS A 50 43.69 47.38 -36.68
N VAL A 51 44.17 47.29 -35.42
CA VAL A 51 45.35 47.95 -34.79
C VAL A 51 45.20 49.50 -34.78
N SER A 52 45.20 50.26 -33.67
CA SER A 52 45.67 50.07 -32.27
C SER A 52 44.71 50.76 -31.26
N HIS A 53 44.56 50.36 -29.98
CA HIS A 53 45.34 50.71 -28.74
C HIS A 53 45.58 52.22 -28.47
N PRO A 54 45.71 52.70 -27.18
CA PRO A 54 45.80 51.96 -25.91
C PRO A 54 44.94 52.46 -24.70
N LEU A 55 44.74 51.52 -23.74
CA LEU A 55 44.72 51.67 -22.26
C LEU A 55 44.09 52.89 -21.54
N LEU A 56 42.98 52.61 -20.83
CA LEU A 56 42.75 52.81 -19.38
C LEU A 56 43.65 53.79 -18.57
N TRP A 57 43.02 54.57 -17.68
CA TRP A 57 43.30 54.53 -16.22
C TRP A 57 42.18 55.17 -15.35
N LYS A 58 42.28 55.04 -14.01
CA LYS A 58 41.26 55.47 -13.03
C LYS A 58 41.36 56.97 -12.65
N ARG A 59 40.23 57.50 -12.18
CA ARG A 59 39.97 58.87 -11.66
C ARG A 59 40.89 59.28 -10.49
N PRO A 60 41.33 60.55 -10.46
CA PRO A 60 41.29 61.36 -9.23
C PRO A 60 40.68 62.77 -9.43
N ARG A 61 40.71 63.62 -8.39
CA ARG A 61 40.12 64.99 -8.33
C ARG A 61 41.10 66.07 -8.82
N SER A 62 40.61 67.19 -9.39
CA SER A 62 40.82 68.58 -8.88
C SER A 62 40.29 69.67 -9.86
N ALA A 63 40.30 70.94 -9.38
CA ALA A 63 40.00 72.29 -9.94
C ALA A 63 39.81 72.50 -11.48
N TRP A 64 39.18 73.58 -11.97
CA TRP A 64 38.58 74.82 -11.42
C TRP A 64 37.27 75.09 -12.23
N ALA A 65 36.32 75.97 -11.86
CA ALA A 65 36.47 77.41 -11.61
C ALA A 65 35.36 77.97 -10.69
N ARG A 66 35.32 79.30 -10.51
CA ARG A 66 34.50 80.00 -9.50
C ARG A 66 33.10 80.35 -10.00
N SER A 67 32.11 80.19 -9.11
CA SER A 67 31.34 81.32 -8.55
C SER A 67 30.56 80.87 -7.31
N MET A 68 30.59 81.68 -6.25
CA MET A 68 29.82 81.43 -5.01
C MET A 68 28.63 82.39 -4.95
N ALA A 69 27.50 81.90 -4.47
CA ALA A 69 26.43 82.72 -3.89
C ALA A 69 25.73 81.90 -2.79
N THR A 70 26.08 82.17 -1.53
CA THR A 70 25.38 81.62 -0.36
C THR A 70 24.55 82.75 0.26
N THR A 71 23.41 82.39 0.85
CA THR A 71 22.37 83.31 1.32
C THR A 71 22.61 83.87 2.74
N VAL A 72 21.78 84.85 3.11
CA VAL A 72 21.33 85.24 4.48
C VAL A 72 21.88 86.57 5.08
N SER A 73 20.96 87.53 5.19
CA SER A 73 20.74 88.57 6.23
C SER A 73 21.41 89.96 6.25
N LEU A 74 20.49 90.94 6.36
CA LEU A 74 20.46 92.22 7.10
C LEU A 74 21.56 93.30 6.93
N ASP A 75 21.18 94.37 6.20
CA ASP A 75 20.78 95.70 6.73
C ASP A 75 21.79 96.63 7.46
N ALA A 76 21.45 97.93 7.47
CA ALA A 76 21.95 99.05 8.28
C ALA A 76 23.30 99.75 7.96
N PHE A 77 23.19 100.94 7.34
CA PHE A 77 23.93 102.20 7.61
C PHE A 77 25.48 102.28 7.60
N SER A 78 26.02 103.07 6.65
CA SER A 78 26.70 104.39 6.88
C SER A 78 27.27 104.96 5.57
N ARG A 79 26.86 106.13 5.04
CA ARG A 79 27.11 107.54 5.46
C ARG A 79 28.54 108.07 5.22
N THR A 80 28.73 108.85 4.15
CA THR A 80 29.41 110.18 4.05
C THR A 80 29.53 110.57 2.56
N SER A 81 29.55 111.84 2.12
CA SER A 81 29.16 113.10 2.79
C SER A 81 28.54 114.06 1.75
N ALA A 82 27.75 115.03 2.21
CA ALA A 82 27.04 116.02 1.38
C ALA A 82 27.91 117.23 0.98
N VAL A 83 27.42 118.10 0.08
CA VAL A 83 27.34 119.57 0.27
C VAL A 83 26.63 120.29 -0.91
N ARG A 84 25.71 121.20 -0.56
CA ARG A 84 25.25 122.41 -1.30
C ARG A 84 25.81 123.63 -0.49
N PRO A 85 25.88 124.90 -0.97
CA PRO A 85 25.06 125.58 -2.00
C PRO A 85 25.83 126.64 -2.86
N VAL A 86 25.10 127.68 -3.32
CA VAL A 86 25.51 129.04 -3.76
C VAL A 86 25.70 129.29 -5.27
N SER A 87 25.17 130.44 -5.70
CA SER A 87 25.25 131.01 -7.05
C SER A 87 25.97 132.37 -7.01
N THR A 88 27.06 132.53 -7.76
CA THR A 88 27.70 133.76 -8.30
C THR A 88 29.09 133.34 -8.84
N SER A 89 29.77 133.96 -9.80
CA SER A 89 29.48 134.84 -10.95
C SER A 89 30.85 135.39 -11.42
N VAL A 90 31.13 135.35 -12.72
CA VAL A 90 31.92 136.36 -13.48
C VAL A 90 33.41 136.61 -13.12
N LEU A 91 34.26 136.40 -14.13
CA LEU A 91 35.42 137.20 -14.60
C LEU A 91 35.98 136.44 -15.84
N SER A 92 36.66 136.98 -16.85
CA SER A 92 36.85 138.31 -17.44
C SER A 92 37.52 138.09 -18.84
N ASP A 93 37.75 139.04 -19.76
CA ASP A 93 37.66 140.51 -19.73
C ASP A 93 37.52 141.08 -21.17
N GLY A 94 37.29 142.40 -21.28
CA GLY A 94 37.58 143.20 -22.47
C GLY A 94 36.39 143.54 -23.38
N ALA A 95 36.12 144.81 -23.71
CA ALA A 95 36.69 146.06 -23.20
C ALA A 95 35.76 147.26 -23.50
N SER A 96 35.95 148.37 -22.78
CA SER A 96 35.30 149.69 -22.96
C SER A 96 33.80 149.80 -22.59
N GLY A 97 33.32 150.79 -21.84
CA GLY A 97 34.06 151.83 -21.09
C GLY A 97 33.22 153.09 -20.79
N VAL A 98 33.20 153.52 -19.51
CA VAL A 98 32.65 154.81 -19.01
C VAL A 98 31.11 154.97 -19.14
N GLY A 99 30.34 155.53 -18.20
CA GLY A 99 30.64 155.92 -16.80
C GLY A 99 29.72 157.05 -16.27
N ARG A 100 29.66 157.16 -14.92
CA ARG A 100 29.15 158.31 -14.13
C ARG A 100 27.61 158.49 -13.99
N ALA A 101 27.24 159.11 -12.85
CA ALA A 101 25.95 159.74 -12.56
C ALA A 101 26.20 161.23 -12.20
N PRO A 102 25.40 161.84 -11.31
CA PRO A 102 24.15 162.57 -11.55
C PRO A 102 24.37 164.08 -11.78
N SER A 103 23.27 164.83 -12.01
CA SER A 103 23.02 166.28 -11.82
C SER A 103 22.03 166.73 -12.92
N LEU A 104 20.94 167.48 -12.69
CA LEU A 104 20.86 168.88 -12.24
C LEU A 104 21.69 169.84 -13.14
N ARG A 105 21.18 170.97 -13.64
CA ARG A 105 19.87 171.64 -13.45
C ARG A 105 19.77 172.85 -14.43
N THR A 106 18.67 173.61 -14.34
CA THR A 106 18.52 175.06 -14.61
C THR A 106 18.72 175.60 -16.04
N GLN A 107 18.09 176.70 -16.50
CA GLN A 107 16.95 177.58 -16.11
C GLN A 107 16.66 178.48 -17.35
N ASP A 108 15.61 179.28 -17.50
CA ASP A 108 14.31 179.56 -16.82
C ASP A 108 13.30 179.85 -17.97
N ALA A 109 11.97 179.86 -17.85
CA ALA A 109 11.11 180.82 -17.12
C ALA A 109 11.34 182.31 -17.53
N LYS A 110 10.36 183.22 -17.56
CA LYS A 110 9.06 183.23 -16.84
C LYS A 110 8.09 184.29 -17.42
N GLU A 111 6.79 184.03 -17.28
CA GLU A 111 5.69 185.00 -17.02
C GLU A 111 5.39 186.22 -17.94
N LYS A 112 4.26 186.89 -17.64
CA LYS A 112 3.68 188.11 -18.25
C LYS A 112 4.33 189.37 -17.60
N GLU A 113 4.07 190.63 -17.94
CA GLU A 113 2.92 191.30 -18.58
C GLU A 113 3.26 192.77 -18.99
N LYS A 114 2.53 193.38 -19.95
CA LYS A 114 2.29 194.85 -20.18
C LYS A 114 3.44 195.88 -20.17
N GLY A 115 3.41 196.85 -21.10
CA GLY A 115 3.94 198.21 -20.81
C GLY A 115 4.25 199.13 -22.00
N GLU A 116 3.79 200.38 -21.90
CA GLU A 116 4.11 201.59 -22.69
C GLU A 116 5.59 202.07 -22.47
N LYS A 117 6.23 203.05 -23.17
CA LYS A 117 5.88 204.00 -24.26
C LYS A 117 7.13 204.61 -24.94
N GLU A 118 6.87 205.38 -26.00
CA GLU A 118 7.66 206.44 -26.69
C GLU A 118 9.02 206.92 -26.15
N GLU A 119 10.05 206.94 -27.01
CA GLU A 119 10.64 208.19 -27.56
C GLU A 119 11.49 207.90 -28.83
N MET A 120 11.63 208.88 -29.75
CA MET A 120 12.28 208.70 -31.06
C MET A 120 13.68 209.32 -31.16
N GLY A 121 14.53 208.83 -32.07
CA GLY A 121 15.62 209.66 -32.62
C GLY A 121 16.89 208.99 -33.18
N ARG A 122 17.14 207.69 -32.98
CA ARG A 122 18.43 207.05 -33.35
C ARG A 122 18.33 205.70 -34.09
N LEU A 123 17.24 205.44 -34.80
CA LEU A 123 17.05 204.22 -35.60
C LEU A 123 16.96 204.57 -37.10
N SER A 124 17.87 204.02 -37.90
CA SER A 124 17.80 203.97 -39.38
C SER A 124 18.90 203.05 -39.96
N GLY A 125 20.17 203.29 -39.58
CA GLY A 125 21.32 202.63 -40.22
C GLY A 125 21.58 201.16 -39.86
N LEU A 126 20.99 200.64 -38.77
CA LEU A 126 21.26 199.27 -38.27
C LEU A 126 20.20 198.23 -38.72
N GLU A 127 19.07 198.67 -39.28
CA GLU A 127 17.93 197.77 -39.56
C GLU A 127 18.12 196.94 -40.85
N THR A 128 18.97 197.40 -41.77
CA THR A 128 19.24 196.74 -43.06
C THR A 128 20.23 195.58 -42.94
N GLU A 129 21.24 195.68 -42.08
CA GLU A 129 22.28 194.64 -41.93
C GLU A 129 21.75 193.35 -41.27
N SER A 130 20.79 193.45 -40.35
CA SER A 130 20.17 192.26 -39.73
C SER A 130 19.47 191.39 -40.77
N LYS A 131 18.60 192.02 -41.59
CA LYS A 131 17.70 191.33 -42.52
C LYS A 131 18.43 190.49 -43.58
N GLN A 132 19.71 190.80 -43.87
CA GLN A 132 20.55 190.01 -44.77
C GLN A 132 21.12 188.75 -44.09
N LYS A 133 21.42 188.79 -42.79
CA LYS A 133 21.88 187.63 -42.01
C LYS A 133 20.73 186.66 -41.73
N ASP A 134 19.53 187.20 -41.49
CA ASP A 134 18.28 186.45 -41.31
C ASP A 134 17.83 185.68 -42.58
N ALA A 135 18.42 185.96 -43.75
CA ALA A 135 18.17 185.20 -44.99
C ALA A 135 18.97 183.91 -45.04
N ALA A 136 20.31 184.00 -44.98
CA ALA A 136 21.23 182.86 -45.11
C ALA A 136 21.02 181.76 -44.04
N ILE A 137 20.43 182.11 -42.89
CA ILE A 137 20.09 181.15 -41.83
C ILE A 137 18.92 180.23 -42.24
N ARG A 138 17.96 180.70 -43.05
CA ARG A 138 16.85 179.84 -43.52
C ARG A 138 17.32 178.81 -44.54
N ASP A 139 18.10 179.25 -45.51
CA ASP A 139 18.55 178.39 -46.63
C ASP A 139 19.32 177.16 -46.11
N LEU A 140 20.19 177.37 -45.11
CA LEU A 140 20.91 176.28 -44.43
C LEU A 140 20.02 175.38 -43.54
N GLN A 141 18.92 175.90 -42.98
CA GLN A 141 17.95 175.09 -42.23
C GLN A 141 17.12 174.19 -43.15
N GLU A 142 16.78 174.66 -44.35
CA GLU A 142 15.98 173.93 -45.34
C GLU A 142 16.77 172.76 -45.96
N GLU A 143 18.07 172.94 -46.22
CA GLU A 143 18.96 171.90 -46.74
C GLU A 143 19.18 170.75 -45.72
N ILE A 144 19.31 171.07 -44.43
CA ILE A 144 19.40 170.06 -43.35
C ILE A 144 18.09 169.25 -43.24
N ALA A 145 16.93 169.89 -43.38
CA ALA A 145 15.64 169.21 -43.36
C ALA A 145 15.47 168.24 -44.55
N ALA A 146 16.01 168.58 -45.73
CA ALA A 146 16.00 167.71 -46.90
C ALA A 146 16.82 166.43 -46.69
N MET A 147 18.04 166.52 -46.13
CA MET A 147 18.89 165.35 -45.85
C MET A 147 18.31 164.44 -44.75
N ALA A 148 17.68 165.00 -43.71
CA ALA A 148 17.02 164.21 -42.67
C ALA A 148 15.89 163.33 -43.24
N LYS A 149 15.15 163.86 -44.22
CA LYS A 149 14.01 163.18 -44.85
C LYS A 149 14.42 162.00 -45.73
N THR A 150 15.54 162.08 -46.45
CA THR A 150 16.02 160.98 -47.31
C THR A 150 16.58 159.81 -46.50
N LEU A 151 17.33 160.09 -45.42
CA LEU A 151 17.83 159.04 -44.52
C LEU A 151 16.70 158.24 -43.84
N ALA A 152 15.65 158.93 -43.38
CA ALA A 152 14.48 158.28 -42.78
C ALA A 152 13.75 157.31 -43.74
N GLN A 153 13.66 157.65 -45.04
CA GLN A 153 13.03 156.79 -46.04
C GLN A 153 13.83 155.53 -46.40
N VAL A 154 15.17 155.56 -46.27
CA VAL A 154 16.00 154.37 -46.52
C VAL A 154 15.93 153.39 -45.34
N ALA A 155 15.99 153.90 -44.10
CA ALA A 155 15.89 153.06 -42.91
C ALA A 155 14.60 152.22 -42.88
N ALA A 156 13.45 152.87 -43.09
CA ALA A 156 12.13 152.22 -43.03
C ALA A 156 11.92 151.12 -44.08
N ARG A 157 12.62 151.15 -45.22
CA ARG A 157 12.54 150.07 -46.23
C ARG A 157 13.28 148.81 -45.80
N ASN A 158 14.44 148.97 -45.16
CA ASN A 158 15.28 147.84 -44.77
C ASN A 158 14.66 147.01 -43.63
N GLU A 159 13.93 147.62 -42.70
CA GLU A 159 13.24 146.89 -41.61
C GLU A 159 12.13 145.97 -42.13
N VAL A 160 11.40 146.39 -43.18
CA VAL A 160 10.29 145.61 -43.76
C VAL A 160 10.80 144.35 -44.46
N GLU A 161 11.88 144.44 -45.24
CA GLU A 161 12.48 143.24 -45.86
C GLU A 161 13.02 142.24 -44.82
N LEU A 162 13.58 142.74 -43.71
CA LEU A 162 14.23 141.90 -42.70
C LEU A 162 13.19 141.16 -41.85
N THR A 163 12.11 141.83 -41.47
CA THR A 163 10.96 141.20 -40.78
C THR A 163 10.23 140.19 -41.66
N GLN A 164 10.09 140.45 -42.97
CA GLN A 164 9.44 139.51 -43.89
C GLN A 164 10.26 138.22 -44.11
N LYS A 165 11.60 138.30 -44.08
CA LYS A 165 12.50 137.13 -44.16
C LYS A 165 12.48 136.28 -42.88
N LEU A 166 12.35 136.89 -41.70
CA LEU A 166 12.21 136.17 -40.43
C LEU A 166 10.94 135.30 -40.40
N LEU A 167 9.79 135.88 -40.77
CA LEU A 167 8.50 135.15 -40.83
C LEU A 167 8.54 133.91 -41.74
N ALA A 168 9.30 133.96 -42.84
CA ALA A 168 9.47 132.80 -43.72
C ALA A 168 10.30 131.67 -43.08
N PHE A 169 11.34 132.01 -42.31
CA PHE A 169 12.13 131.02 -41.57
C PHE A 169 11.35 130.42 -40.39
N ASP A 170 10.55 131.22 -39.67
CA ASP A 170 9.71 130.71 -38.58
C ASP A 170 8.68 129.68 -39.10
N GLN A 171 8.04 129.94 -40.25
CA GLN A 171 7.13 128.99 -40.90
C GLN A 171 7.83 127.70 -41.34
N GLU A 172 9.06 127.78 -41.86
CA GLU A 172 9.83 126.58 -42.24
C GLU A 172 10.30 125.78 -41.01
N LEU A 173 10.59 126.45 -39.89
CA LEU A 173 10.93 125.83 -38.61
C LEU A 173 9.73 125.13 -37.99
N GLU A 174 8.54 125.73 -38.01
CA GLU A 174 7.30 125.07 -37.56
C GLU A 174 7.02 123.81 -38.39
N ALA A 175 7.06 123.89 -39.72
CA ALA A 175 6.85 122.74 -40.61
C ALA A 175 7.85 121.58 -40.33
N LYS A 176 9.13 121.91 -40.07
CA LYS A 176 10.14 120.91 -39.68
C LYS A 176 9.89 120.34 -38.28
N ALA A 177 9.41 121.14 -37.33
CA ALA A 177 9.03 120.68 -36.00
C ALA A 177 7.81 119.75 -36.02
N GLU A 178 6.83 120.00 -36.91
CA GLU A 178 5.68 119.13 -37.15
C GLU A 178 6.12 117.77 -37.72
N LEU A 179 7.03 117.77 -38.71
CA LEU A 179 7.55 116.55 -39.33
C LEU A 179 8.36 115.70 -38.32
N ILE A 180 9.17 116.35 -37.46
CA ILE A 180 9.85 115.69 -36.34
C ILE A 180 8.85 115.10 -35.34
N ARG A 181 7.70 115.77 -35.09
CA ARG A 181 6.63 115.27 -34.22
C ARG A 181 6.02 113.99 -34.79
N ALA A 182 5.65 114.00 -36.07
CA ALA A 182 5.08 112.85 -36.77
C ALA A 182 6.04 111.64 -36.82
N LEU A 183 7.34 111.86 -37.08
CA LEU A 183 8.34 110.78 -37.08
C LEU A 183 8.52 110.15 -35.70
N LYS A 184 8.52 110.94 -34.61
CA LYS A 184 8.57 110.41 -33.24
C LYS A 184 7.35 109.55 -32.91
N GLU A 185 6.17 109.93 -33.39
CA GLU A 185 4.94 109.18 -33.16
C GLU A 185 4.88 107.89 -34.00
N GLN A 186 5.43 107.88 -35.22
CA GLN A 186 5.64 106.64 -35.98
C GLN A 186 6.61 105.69 -35.28
N ILE A 187 7.75 106.19 -34.78
CA ILE A 187 8.73 105.40 -34.00
C ILE A 187 8.05 104.80 -32.76
N HIS A 188 7.32 105.60 -31.98
CA HIS A 188 6.64 105.11 -30.77
C HIS A 188 5.63 103.99 -31.08
N ASN A 189 4.87 104.11 -32.17
CA ASN A 189 3.93 103.07 -32.59
C ASN A 189 4.65 101.78 -33.07
N LEU A 190 5.80 101.89 -33.74
CA LEU A 190 6.65 100.75 -34.12
C LEU A 190 7.28 100.06 -32.90
N GLU A 191 7.78 100.82 -31.93
CA GLU A 191 8.31 100.30 -30.66
C GLU A 191 7.21 99.58 -29.86
N LYS A 192 6.00 100.16 -29.80
CA LYS A 192 4.84 99.56 -29.12
C LYS A 192 4.36 98.28 -29.81
N GLY A 193 4.26 98.26 -31.14
CA GLY A 193 3.88 97.07 -31.90
C GLY A 193 4.90 95.94 -31.77
N SER A 194 6.19 96.24 -31.93
CA SER A 194 7.26 95.25 -31.82
C SER A 194 7.40 94.68 -30.41
N SER A 195 7.40 95.52 -29.37
CA SER A 195 7.44 95.07 -27.97
C SER A 195 6.24 94.20 -27.58
N GLN A 196 5.04 94.48 -28.11
CA GLN A 196 3.86 93.63 -27.90
C GLN A 196 3.99 92.26 -28.58
N VAL A 197 4.51 92.21 -29.81
CA VAL A 197 4.78 90.93 -30.52
C VAL A 197 5.85 90.10 -29.82
N PHE A 198 6.97 90.72 -29.40
CA PHE A 198 8.00 90.03 -28.63
C PHE A 198 7.47 89.50 -27.29
N SER A 199 6.65 90.29 -26.57
CA SER A 199 6.04 89.87 -25.30
C SER A 199 5.11 88.67 -25.48
N HIS A 200 4.31 88.65 -26.55
CA HIS A 200 3.42 87.52 -26.85
C HIS A 200 4.22 86.27 -27.23
N SER A 201 5.20 86.39 -28.12
CA SER A 201 6.02 85.26 -28.55
C SER A 201 6.86 84.67 -27.41
N LEU A 202 7.41 85.49 -26.52
CA LEU A 202 8.09 85.02 -25.30
C LEU A 202 7.12 84.25 -24.39
N TYR A 203 5.91 84.76 -24.16
CA TYR A 203 4.89 84.10 -23.36
C TYR A 203 4.47 82.73 -23.93
N GLU A 204 4.31 82.62 -25.26
CA GLU A 204 4.04 81.33 -25.92
C GLU A 204 5.20 80.34 -25.75
N ARG A 205 6.45 80.81 -25.86
CA ARG A 205 7.64 79.97 -25.63
C ARG A 205 7.77 79.55 -24.17
N ASP A 206 7.44 80.40 -23.20
CA ASP A 206 7.41 80.04 -21.78
C ASP A 206 6.30 79.01 -21.46
N LEU A 207 5.13 79.12 -22.10
CA LEU A 207 4.08 78.10 -22.02
C LEU A 207 4.54 76.75 -22.61
N GLU A 208 5.25 76.76 -23.74
CA GLU A 208 5.81 75.55 -24.35
C GLU A 208 6.92 74.93 -23.49
N ILE A 209 7.85 75.73 -22.99
CA ILE A 209 8.86 75.30 -22.00
C ILE A 209 8.16 74.74 -20.75
N GLY A 210 7.03 75.31 -20.33
CA GLY A 210 6.19 74.82 -19.26
C GLY A 210 5.53 73.46 -19.54
N ARG A 211 5.14 73.17 -20.79
CA ARG A 211 4.65 71.85 -21.24
C ARG A 211 5.79 70.83 -21.24
N LEU A 212 6.87 71.11 -21.97
CA LEU A 212 8.02 70.21 -22.10
C LEU A 212 8.68 69.87 -20.75
N ARG A 213 8.71 70.81 -19.79
CA ARG A 213 9.15 70.52 -18.41
C ARG A 213 8.21 69.53 -17.70
N LYS A 214 6.88 69.70 -17.80
CA LYS A 214 5.91 68.78 -17.19
C LYS A 214 5.99 67.37 -17.80
N GLU A 215 6.22 67.28 -19.10
CA GLU A 215 6.42 66.01 -19.81
C GLU A 215 7.76 65.36 -19.46
N SER A 216 8.85 66.13 -19.36
CA SER A 216 10.14 65.64 -18.85
C SER A 216 10.01 65.09 -17.43
N GLU A 217 9.34 65.80 -16.51
CA GLU A 217 9.08 65.31 -15.15
C GLU A 217 8.08 64.14 -15.11
N LYS A 218 7.24 63.96 -16.12
CA LYS A 218 6.44 62.73 -16.28
C LYS A 218 7.34 61.56 -16.69
N LEU A 219 8.10 61.71 -17.78
CA LEU A 219 9.00 60.67 -18.28
C LEU A 219 10.05 60.25 -17.24
N LYS A 220 10.56 61.16 -16.42
CA LYS A 220 11.44 60.83 -15.27
C LYS A 220 10.75 59.93 -14.24
N ARG A 221 9.49 60.22 -13.88
CA ARG A 221 8.70 59.40 -12.94
C ARG A 221 8.37 58.04 -13.54
N ASP A 222 7.92 58.02 -14.80
CA ASP A 222 7.57 56.78 -15.50
C ASP A 222 8.81 55.88 -15.69
N HIS A 223 9.98 56.46 -15.99
CA HIS A 223 11.27 55.76 -16.05
C HIS A 223 11.73 55.26 -14.67
N ALA A 224 11.53 56.02 -13.60
CA ALA A 224 11.85 55.58 -12.24
C ALA A 224 10.95 54.41 -11.80
N LEU A 225 9.65 54.44 -12.14
CA LEU A 225 8.72 53.33 -11.90
C LEU A 225 9.11 52.09 -12.70
N ALA A 226 9.43 52.23 -13.99
CA ALA A 226 9.92 51.13 -14.83
C ALA A 226 11.23 50.52 -14.29
N THR A 227 12.16 51.36 -13.83
CA THR A 227 13.42 50.91 -13.20
C THR A 227 13.17 50.20 -11.86
N GLY A 228 12.20 50.67 -11.07
CA GLY A 228 11.74 49.99 -9.85
C GLY A 228 11.15 48.61 -10.14
N LEU A 229 10.32 48.49 -11.17
CA LEU A 229 9.75 47.20 -11.61
C LEU A 229 10.84 46.25 -12.11
N VAL A 230 11.74 46.72 -12.99
CA VAL A 230 12.86 45.91 -13.51
C VAL A 230 13.77 45.42 -12.38
N THR A 231 14.14 46.27 -11.42
CA THR A 231 14.98 45.85 -10.28
C THR A 231 14.25 44.95 -9.28
N SER A 232 12.91 45.02 -9.19
CA SER A 232 12.10 44.06 -8.45
C SER A 232 12.07 42.69 -9.14
N LEU A 233 11.79 42.66 -10.45
CA LEU A 233 11.76 41.43 -11.25
C LEU A 233 13.14 40.76 -11.31
N GLN A 234 14.23 41.51 -11.45
CA GLN A 234 15.60 40.99 -11.36
C GLN A 234 15.88 40.31 -10.01
N ARG A 235 15.36 40.86 -8.91
CA ARG A 235 15.49 40.25 -7.57
C ARG A 235 14.64 38.99 -7.42
N GLU A 236 13.44 38.97 -7.99
CA GLU A 236 12.57 37.80 -7.98
C GLU A 236 13.15 36.66 -8.84
N ILE A 237 13.72 36.98 -10.01
CA ILE A 237 14.45 36.04 -10.87
C ILE A 237 15.64 35.46 -10.11
N ALA A 238 16.51 36.29 -9.52
CA ALA A 238 17.65 35.81 -8.74
C ALA A 238 17.23 34.94 -7.54
N GLY A 239 16.11 35.25 -6.89
CA GLY A 239 15.53 34.42 -5.82
C GLY A 239 15.08 33.05 -6.34
N LYS A 240 14.35 33.00 -7.46
CA LYS A 240 13.90 31.76 -8.10
C LYS A 240 15.07 30.95 -8.68
N GLU A 241 16.11 31.59 -9.19
CA GLU A 241 17.35 30.91 -9.61
C GLU A 241 18.05 30.25 -8.42
N GLN A 242 18.09 30.91 -7.25
CA GLN A 242 18.63 30.32 -6.03
C GLN A 242 17.76 29.16 -5.50
N GLU A 243 16.42 29.28 -5.57
CA GLU A 243 15.48 28.22 -5.22
C GLU A 243 15.61 27.00 -6.16
N ILE A 244 15.73 27.21 -7.47
CA ILE A 244 16.01 26.16 -8.46
C ILE A 244 17.33 25.46 -8.15
N GLN A 245 18.39 26.20 -7.78
CA GLN A 245 19.68 25.60 -7.40
C GLN A 245 19.58 24.75 -6.11
N GLN A 246 18.76 25.16 -5.14
CA GLN A 246 18.49 24.36 -3.94
C GLN A 246 17.74 23.07 -4.29
N LEU A 247 16.65 23.17 -5.06
CA LEU A 247 15.86 22.02 -5.51
C LEU A 247 16.70 21.04 -6.35
N GLN A 248 17.61 21.53 -7.20
CA GLN A 248 18.57 20.69 -7.92
C GLN A 248 19.50 19.91 -6.98
N GLN A 249 20.00 20.54 -5.90
CA GLN A 249 20.83 19.86 -4.90
C GLN A 249 20.03 18.81 -4.10
N GLU A 250 18.77 19.09 -3.78
CA GLU A 250 17.89 18.11 -3.12
C GLU A 250 17.55 16.93 -4.04
N VAL A 251 17.26 17.19 -5.32
CA VAL A 251 17.05 16.14 -6.33
C VAL A 251 18.29 15.25 -6.47
N GLU A 252 19.51 15.80 -6.48
CA GLU A 252 20.74 15.00 -6.50
C GLU A 252 20.99 14.24 -5.19
N LYS A 253 20.60 14.80 -4.03
CA LYS A 253 20.63 14.11 -2.73
C LYS A 253 19.65 12.92 -2.71
N VAL A 254 18.43 13.10 -3.24
CA VAL A 254 17.42 12.03 -3.38
C VAL A 254 17.87 10.96 -4.38
N LYS A 255 18.42 11.34 -5.54
CA LYS A 255 18.99 10.39 -6.52
C LYS A 255 20.10 9.52 -5.91
N LYS A 256 20.99 10.11 -5.10
CA LYS A 256 22.04 9.37 -4.37
C LYS A 256 21.42 8.43 -3.32
N GLY A 257 20.40 8.87 -2.59
CA GLY A 257 19.64 8.05 -1.65
C GLY A 257 18.94 6.86 -2.30
N ASN A 258 18.31 7.06 -3.46
CA ASN A 258 17.67 5.98 -4.22
C ASN A 258 18.71 4.98 -4.72
N ARG A 259 19.79 5.41 -5.37
CA ARG A 259 20.89 4.51 -5.80
C ARG A 259 21.46 3.69 -4.64
N ALA A 260 21.54 4.24 -3.43
CA ALA A 260 21.96 3.50 -2.23
C ALA A 260 20.94 2.43 -1.82
N LYS A 261 19.63 2.71 -1.90
CA LYS A 261 18.55 1.73 -1.68
C LYS A 261 18.53 0.66 -2.78
N ASP A 262 18.69 1.04 -4.04
CA ASP A 262 18.74 0.12 -5.19
C ASP A 262 19.90 -0.88 -5.04
N ASN A 263 21.07 -0.41 -4.62
CA ASN A 263 22.21 -1.26 -4.27
C ASN A 263 21.92 -2.20 -3.09
N GLN A 264 21.20 -1.74 -2.05
CA GLN A 264 20.78 -2.59 -0.94
C GLN A 264 19.78 -3.66 -1.40
N LEU A 265 18.80 -3.30 -2.24
CA LEU A 265 17.84 -4.23 -2.84
C LEU A 265 18.53 -5.27 -3.75
N ALA A 266 19.53 -4.87 -4.52
CA ALA A 266 20.35 -5.80 -5.31
C ALA A 266 21.12 -6.80 -4.41
N VAL A 267 21.73 -6.32 -3.32
CA VAL A 267 22.41 -7.20 -2.33
C VAL A 267 21.43 -8.12 -1.61
N LEU A 268 20.23 -7.65 -1.26
CA LEU A 268 19.18 -8.47 -0.67
C LEU A 268 18.64 -9.51 -1.66
N SER A 269 18.37 -9.13 -2.91
CA SER A 269 17.98 -10.05 -3.98
C SER A 269 19.03 -11.15 -4.20
N ALA A 270 20.32 -10.78 -4.23
CA ALA A 270 21.42 -11.75 -4.30
C ALA A 270 21.56 -12.63 -3.04
N LYS A 271 21.12 -12.18 -1.86
CA LYS A 271 21.01 -13.03 -0.65
C LYS A 271 19.81 -13.98 -0.76
N CYS A 272 18.63 -13.50 -1.12
CA CYS A 272 17.44 -14.33 -1.30
C CYS A 272 17.61 -15.38 -2.41
N SER A 273 18.34 -15.07 -3.49
CA SER A 273 18.69 -16.06 -4.52
C SER A 273 19.66 -17.14 -4.02
N ARG A 274 20.65 -16.78 -3.18
CA ARG A 274 21.50 -17.77 -2.50
C ARG A 274 20.69 -18.65 -1.55
N ILE A 275 19.90 -18.06 -0.66
CA ILE A 275 19.07 -18.80 0.31
C ILE A 275 18.09 -19.76 -0.39
N ARG A 276 17.52 -19.37 -1.53
CA ARG A 276 16.68 -20.28 -2.35
C ARG A 276 17.46 -21.45 -2.94
N GLU A 277 18.70 -21.22 -3.39
CA GLU A 277 19.52 -22.27 -3.99
C GLU A 277 20.14 -23.19 -2.92
N GLU A 278 20.57 -22.64 -1.80
CA GLU A 278 20.96 -23.35 -0.58
C GLU A 278 19.79 -24.23 -0.07
N MET A 279 18.57 -23.70 -0.01
CA MET A 279 17.37 -24.46 0.38
C MET A 279 17.03 -25.58 -0.62
N LYS A 280 17.16 -25.35 -1.94
CA LYS A 280 17.01 -26.43 -2.94
C LYS A 280 18.05 -27.52 -2.75
N GLN A 281 19.31 -27.15 -2.49
CA GLN A 281 20.39 -28.10 -2.26
C GLN A 281 20.13 -28.91 -0.98
N GLU A 282 19.72 -28.27 0.12
CA GLU A 282 19.31 -28.99 1.33
C GLU A 282 18.11 -29.94 1.11
N LEU A 283 17.12 -29.54 0.31
CA LEU A 283 15.96 -30.39 -0.02
C LEU A 283 16.40 -31.59 -0.87
N GLY A 284 17.18 -31.36 -1.93
CA GLY A 284 17.74 -32.43 -2.76
C GLY A 284 18.65 -33.38 -1.97
N GLU A 285 19.45 -32.88 -1.03
CA GLU A 285 20.25 -33.72 -0.14
C GLU A 285 19.39 -34.53 0.84
N ARG A 286 18.31 -33.95 1.39
CA ARG A 286 17.33 -34.67 2.22
C ARG A 286 16.62 -35.77 1.43
N GLU A 287 16.23 -35.51 0.19
CA GLU A 287 15.60 -36.49 -0.69
C GLU A 287 16.57 -37.60 -1.10
N VAL A 288 17.79 -37.26 -1.51
CA VAL A 288 18.85 -38.24 -1.85
C VAL A 288 19.24 -39.09 -0.65
N THR A 289 19.31 -38.52 0.56
CA THR A 289 19.59 -39.29 1.78
C THR A 289 18.41 -40.15 2.22
N ALA A 290 17.17 -39.69 2.08
CA ALA A 290 15.97 -40.51 2.29
C ALA A 290 15.91 -41.70 1.32
N CYS A 291 16.12 -41.47 0.02
CA CYS A 291 16.18 -42.52 -0.99
C CYS A 291 17.31 -43.51 -0.71
N ARG A 292 18.51 -43.03 -0.36
CA ARG A 292 19.66 -43.88 0.02
C ARG A 292 19.37 -44.73 1.26
N ASN A 293 18.63 -44.21 2.24
CA ASN A 293 18.24 -44.96 3.43
C ASN A 293 17.17 -46.02 3.10
N ARG A 294 16.19 -45.70 2.23
CA ARG A 294 15.20 -46.66 1.75
C ARG A 294 15.82 -47.78 0.91
N ILE A 295 16.83 -47.47 0.10
CA ILE A 295 17.61 -48.49 -0.63
C ILE A 295 18.27 -49.46 0.35
N LYS A 296 18.97 -48.97 1.39
CA LYS A 296 19.58 -49.83 2.42
C LYS A 296 18.58 -50.69 3.19
N GLU A 297 17.40 -50.14 3.47
CA GLU A 297 16.32 -50.90 4.11
C GLU A 297 15.84 -52.05 3.20
N LEU A 298 15.70 -51.79 1.89
CA LEU A 298 15.36 -52.81 0.90
C LEU A 298 16.49 -53.82 0.70
N GLU A 299 17.76 -53.39 0.71
CA GLU A 299 18.94 -54.28 0.70
C GLU A 299 18.91 -55.23 1.90
N HIS A 300 18.74 -54.72 3.14
CA HIS A 300 18.64 -55.57 4.34
C HIS A 300 17.39 -56.46 4.37
N ASN A 301 16.29 -56.05 3.73
CA ASN A 301 15.11 -56.90 3.58
C ASN A 301 15.36 -58.03 2.54
N LEU A 302 16.07 -57.74 1.45
CA LEU A 302 16.50 -58.74 0.47
C LEU A 302 17.53 -59.73 1.06
N GLU A 303 18.50 -59.25 1.83
CA GLU A 303 19.46 -60.10 2.56
C GLU A 303 18.73 -61.07 3.53
N ARG A 304 17.71 -60.58 4.24
CA ARG A 304 16.90 -61.40 5.15
C ARG A 304 16.11 -62.48 4.40
N LEU A 305 15.39 -62.08 3.34
CA LEU A 305 14.63 -63.01 2.49
C LEU A 305 15.55 -64.02 1.79
N GLN A 306 16.75 -63.62 1.37
CA GLN A 306 17.75 -64.52 0.82
C GLN A 306 18.24 -65.54 1.86
N GLY A 307 18.46 -65.11 3.10
CA GLY A 307 18.79 -66.00 4.22
C GLY A 307 17.65 -66.95 4.61
N GLU A 308 16.40 -66.53 4.48
CA GLU A 308 15.21 -67.38 4.67
C GLU A 308 15.07 -68.42 3.54
N VAL A 309 15.22 -68.00 2.28
CA VAL A 309 15.25 -68.93 1.13
C VAL A 309 16.40 -69.94 1.26
N GLN A 310 17.59 -69.53 1.69
CA GLN A 310 18.71 -70.45 1.93
C GLN A 310 18.40 -71.49 3.00
N LYS A 311 17.73 -71.11 4.11
CA LYS A 311 17.27 -72.09 5.13
C LYS A 311 16.29 -73.09 4.52
N TYR A 312 15.26 -72.62 3.80
CA TYR A 312 14.29 -73.49 3.16
C TYR A 312 14.92 -74.42 2.11
N CYS A 313 15.94 -73.99 1.37
CA CYS A 313 16.71 -74.88 0.49
C CYS A 313 17.44 -75.97 1.26
N ILE A 314 18.13 -75.64 2.36
CA ILE A 314 18.85 -76.62 3.20
C ILE A 314 17.86 -77.60 3.87
N GLU A 315 16.71 -77.11 4.34
CA GLU A 315 15.63 -77.94 4.89
C GLU A 315 15.04 -78.87 3.83
N GLN A 316 14.79 -78.37 2.62
CA GLN A 316 14.29 -79.15 1.49
C GLN A 316 15.30 -80.22 1.04
N GLU A 317 16.59 -79.90 1.00
CA GLU A 317 17.67 -80.86 0.70
C GLU A 317 17.80 -81.94 1.79
N SER A 318 17.70 -81.55 3.06
CA SER A 318 17.68 -82.48 4.20
C SER A 318 16.49 -83.45 4.12
N ILE A 319 15.27 -82.93 3.92
CA ILE A 319 14.05 -83.74 3.73
C ILE A 319 14.20 -84.65 2.51
N ARG A 320 14.76 -84.16 1.40
CA ARG A 320 15.01 -84.97 0.19
C ARG A 320 16.02 -86.09 0.44
N SER A 321 17.05 -85.87 1.26
CA SER A 321 17.99 -86.91 1.67
C SER A 321 17.31 -87.97 2.54
N GLN A 322 16.57 -87.55 3.55
CA GLN A 322 15.81 -88.46 4.43
C GLN A 322 14.78 -89.31 3.66
N LEU A 323 14.10 -88.74 2.67
CA LEU A 323 13.20 -89.47 1.78
C LEU A 323 13.94 -90.47 0.89
N ALA A 324 15.13 -90.13 0.39
CA ALA A 324 15.97 -91.04 -0.39
C ALA A 324 16.54 -92.20 0.45
N GLU A 325 16.90 -91.94 1.71
CA GLU A 325 17.32 -92.98 2.67
C GLU A 325 16.15 -93.90 3.05
N LYS A 326 14.98 -93.33 3.35
CA LYS A 326 13.75 -94.10 3.61
C LYS A 326 13.38 -94.99 2.41
N ALA A 327 13.48 -94.48 1.19
CA ALA A 327 13.18 -95.25 -0.02
C ALA A 327 14.13 -96.45 -0.20
N LYS A 328 15.43 -96.29 0.10
CA LYS A 328 16.39 -97.41 0.12
C LYS A 328 16.04 -98.45 1.18
N ALA A 329 15.76 -98.02 2.41
CA ALA A 329 15.39 -98.92 3.50
C ALA A 329 14.09 -99.68 3.20
N GLU A 330 13.12 -99.06 2.51
CA GLU A 330 11.90 -99.72 2.06
C GLU A 330 12.19 -100.75 0.95
N GLU A 331 13.11 -100.47 0.02
CA GLU A 331 13.54 -101.42 -1.01
C GLU A 331 14.28 -102.62 -0.38
N GLU A 332 15.22 -102.39 0.53
CA GLU A 332 15.94 -103.45 1.25
C GLU A 332 14.99 -104.36 2.05
N LEU A 333 13.96 -103.77 2.68
CA LEU A 333 12.89 -104.50 3.36
C LEU A 333 12.02 -105.30 2.37
N ARG A 334 11.72 -104.75 1.19
CA ARG A 334 10.95 -105.41 0.13
C ARG A 334 11.72 -106.59 -0.47
N GLU A 335 13.03 -106.43 -0.71
CA GLU A 335 13.93 -107.51 -1.08
C GLU A 335 14.05 -108.56 0.03
N ALA A 336 14.08 -108.17 1.31
CA ALA A 336 14.10 -109.11 2.43
C ALA A 336 12.80 -109.94 2.46
N GLY A 337 11.64 -109.30 2.30
CA GLY A 337 10.34 -109.98 2.18
C GLY A 337 10.27 -110.92 0.98
N ALA A 338 10.78 -110.51 -0.19
CA ALA A 338 10.87 -111.36 -1.37
C ALA A 338 11.79 -112.58 -1.15
N ARG A 339 12.96 -112.40 -0.52
CA ARG A 339 13.86 -113.49 -0.12
C ARG A 339 13.18 -114.46 0.85
N GLN A 340 12.43 -113.95 1.83
CA GLN A 340 11.68 -114.78 2.78
C GLN A 340 10.53 -115.55 2.11
N ALA A 341 9.81 -114.93 1.16
CA ALA A 341 8.76 -115.59 0.39
C ALA A 341 9.31 -116.75 -0.46
N LEU A 342 10.47 -116.58 -1.10
CA LEU A 342 11.17 -117.64 -1.83
C LEU A 342 11.63 -118.78 -0.90
N GLN A 343 12.14 -118.46 0.29
CA GLN A 343 12.48 -119.46 1.30
C GLN A 343 11.24 -120.26 1.75
N LEU A 344 10.10 -119.61 1.98
CA LEU A 344 8.84 -120.28 2.33
C LEU A 344 8.32 -121.16 1.18
N GLN A 345 8.45 -120.73 -0.07
CA GLN A 345 8.07 -121.52 -1.24
C GLN A 345 8.91 -122.80 -1.39
N GLU A 346 10.23 -122.70 -1.19
CA GLU A 346 11.15 -123.85 -1.24
C GLU A 346 10.98 -124.76 -0.01
N MET A 347 10.70 -124.23 1.18
CA MET A 347 10.31 -125.04 2.34
C MET A 347 9.01 -125.80 2.10
N GLY A 348 7.98 -125.14 1.55
CA GLY A 348 6.72 -125.78 1.15
C GLY A 348 6.87 -126.77 -0.03
N ARG A 349 7.95 -126.69 -0.80
CA ARG A 349 8.33 -127.73 -1.79
C ARG A 349 8.98 -128.93 -1.11
N ARG A 350 9.93 -128.71 -0.19
CA ARG A 350 10.57 -129.76 0.62
C ARG A 350 9.55 -130.53 1.46
N GLU A 351 8.60 -129.83 2.08
CA GLU A 351 7.54 -130.45 2.85
C GLU A 351 6.66 -131.37 1.98
N ARG A 352 6.29 -130.94 0.77
CA ARG A 352 5.55 -131.79 -0.18
C ARG A 352 6.36 -133.02 -0.64
N LEU A 353 7.68 -132.89 -0.79
CA LEU A 353 8.56 -134.02 -1.06
C LEU A 353 8.54 -135.03 0.10
N LEU A 354 8.79 -134.55 1.33
CA LEU A 354 8.79 -135.36 2.54
C LEU A 354 7.44 -136.04 2.81
N ARG A 355 6.31 -135.34 2.56
CA ARG A 355 4.96 -135.93 2.63
C ARG A 355 4.79 -137.09 1.62
N ALA A 356 5.37 -136.97 0.42
CA ALA A 356 5.34 -138.03 -0.59
C ALA A 356 6.28 -139.21 -0.26
N ASP A 357 7.45 -138.96 0.35
CA ASP A 357 8.33 -140.02 0.86
C ASP A 357 7.70 -140.77 2.05
N LEU A 358 7.05 -140.05 2.97
CA LEU A 358 6.28 -140.66 4.06
C LEU A 358 5.07 -141.47 3.56
N ALA A 359 4.47 -141.11 2.42
CA ALA A 359 3.44 -141.93 1.79
C ALA A 359 4.03 -143.24 1.23
N ARG A 360 5.12 -143.16 0.45
CA ARG A 360 5.86 -144.33 -0.06
C ARG A 360 6.31 -145.27 1.06
N ALA A 361 6.81 -144.73 2.17
CA ALA A 361 7.24 -145.53 3.32
C ALA A 361 6.07 -146.28 4.00
N LYS A 362 4.86 -145.70 4.03
CA LYS A 362 3.65 -146.38 4.53
C LYS A 362 3.20 -147.50 3.60
N GLU A 363 3.23 -147.28 2.29
CA GLU A 363 2.92 -148.31 1.28
C GLU A 363 3.89 -149.50 1.38
N GLN A 364 5.20 -149.22 1.54
CA GLN A 364 6.21 -150.24 1.80
C GLN A 364 5.91 -151.02 3.10
N LEU A 365 5.59 -150.34 4.20
CA LEU A 365 5.26 -150.98 5.49
C LEU A 365 4.04 -151.91 5.39
N GLU A 366 2.96 -151.48 4.73
CA GLU A 366 1.78 -152.33 4.53
C GLU A 366 2.05 -153.51 3.58
N SER A 367 2.92 -153.35 2.57
CA SER A 367 3.37 -154.49 1.74
C SER A 367 4.18 -155.51 2.55
N PHE A 368 5.07 -155.05 3.43
CA PHE A 368 5.88 -155.91 4.31
C PHE A 368 5.00 -156.65 5.32
N LYS A 369 4.07 -155.94 5.96
CA LYS A 369 3.03 -156.49 6.84
C LYS A 369 2.18 -157.56 6.14
N THR A 370 1.80 -157.33 4.88
CA THR A 370 1.09 -158.31 4.02
C THR A 370 1.95 -159.54 3.72
N GLN A 371 3.27 -159.37 3.60
CA GLN A 371 4.22 -160.46 3.39
C GLN A 371 4.44 -161.30 4.66
N VAL A 372 4.56 -160.66 5.83
CA VAL A 372 4.65 -161.33 7.14
C VAL A 372 3.36 -162.08 7.48
N MET A 373 2.19 -161.48 7.25
CA MET A 373 0.88 -162.14 7.41
C MET A 373 0.74 -163.43 6.60
N ARG A 374 1.45 -163.54 5.46
CA ARG A 374 1.46 -164.74 4.60
C ARG A 374 2.43 -165.83 5.07
N ALA A 375 3.33 -165.53 6.00
CA ALA A 375 4.34 -166.46 6.52
C ALA A 375 3.95 -167.13 7.84
N CYS A 376 2.93 -166.63 8.54
CA CYS A 376 2.64 -166.97 9.95
C CYS A 376 1.36 -167.82 10.17
N SER A 377 0.85 -168.51 9.15
CA SER A 377 -0.35 -169.37 9.24
C SER A 377 0.01 -170.88 9.26
N PRO A 378 -0.19 -171.60 10.39
CA PRO A 378 0.25 -172.98 10.52
C PRO A 378 -0.79 -174.01 10.07
N ALA A 379 -0.30 -175.10 9.44
CA ALA A 379 -0.99 -176.38 9.31
C ALA A 379 -0.03 -177.50 9.73
N ALA A 380 -0.47 -178.42 10.60
CA ALA A 380 0.39 -179.43 11.21
C ALA A 380 0.12 -180.85 10.67
N ALA A 381 1.20 -181.62 10.48
CA ALA A 381 1.17 -183.02 10.03
C ALA A 381 1.37 -184.00 11.20
N GLY A 382 1.22 -185.31 10.95
CA GLY A 382 1.38 -186.37 11.97
C GLY A 382 2.34 -187.49 11.56
N SER A 383 2.89 -188.20 12.57
CA SER A 383 3.59 -189.50 12.45
C SER A 383 3.76 -190.16 13.84
N PRO A 384 3.76 -191.51 14.02
CA PRO A 384 3.72 -192.16 15.34
C PRO A 384 4.89 -193.11 15.71
N GLY A 385 4.95 -193.51 17.00
CA GLY A 385 5.79 -194.60 17.56
C GLY A 385 6.54 -194.20 18.85
N LYS A 386 6.89 -195.08 19.80
CA LYS A 386 6.70 -196.54 20.01
C LYS A 386 6.89 -196.84 21.52
N ALA A 387 6.41 -197.97 22.06
CA ALA A 387 6.30 -198.22 23.52
C ALA A 387 7.30 -199.23 24.14
N ASN A 388 7.49 -199.16 25.46
CA ASN A 388 8.26 -200.09 26.34
C ASN A 388 7.39 -200.55 27.55
N THR A 389 7.84 -201.56 28.32
CA THR A 389 6.98 -202.40 29.19
C THR A 389 7.00 -202.10 30.71
N GLU A 390 5.97 -202.60 31.41
CA GLU A 390 5.50 -202.15 32.73
C GLU A 390 6.46 -202.34 33.91
N GLN A 391 7.38 -203.32 33.91
CA GLN A 391 8.19 -203.62 35.10
C GLN A 391 9.13 -202.47 35.50
N GLN A 392 9.50 -201.58 34.56
CA GLN A 392 10.26 -200.35 34.85
C GLN A 392 9.39 -199.22 35.44
N VAL A 393 8.07 -199.28 35.30
CA VAL A 393 7.15 -198.24 35.78
C VAL A 393 7.02 -198.29 37.30
N ILE A 394 6.95 -199.48 37.90
CA ILE A 394 6.69 -199.68 39.33
C ILE A 394 7.82 -199.06 40.19
N GLU A 395 9.09 -199.33 39.86
CA GLU A 395 10.23 -198.75 40.57
C GLU A 395 10.28 -197.22 40.41
N LYS A 396 9.93 -196.71 39.21
CA LYS A 396 9.85 -195.28 38.93
C LYS A 396 8.74 -194.58 39.71
N VAL A 397 7.56 -195.19 39.86
CA VAL A 397 6.46 -194.66 40.67
C VAL A 397 6.89 -194.53 42.13
N ARG A 398 7.64 -195.48 42.67
CA ARG A 398 8.13 -195.39 44.07
C ARG A 398 9.05 -194.19 44.28
N GLN A 399 10.00 -193.96 43.37
CA GLN A 399 10.89 -192.78 43.40
C GLN A 399 10.08 -191.47 43.32
N ILE A 400 9.07 -191.41 42.46
CA ILE A 400 8.22 -190.22 42.29
C ILE A 400 7.42 -189.91 43.56
N CYS A 401 6.97 -190.92 44.32
CA CYS A 401 6.30 -190.69 45.61
C CYS A 401 7.22 -190.00 46.64
N ASP A 402 8.46 -190.48 46.79
CA ASP A 402 9.44 -189.91 47.73
C ASP A 402 9.79 -188.45 47.33
N GLU A 403 9.98 -188.18 46.03
CA GLU A 403 10.23 -186.83 45.49
C GLU A 403 9.00 -185.89 45.62
N SER A 404 7.78 -186.43 45.53
CA SER A 404 6.54 -185.67 45.74
C SER A 404 6.36 -185.19 47.17
N GLN A 405 6.79 -185.98 48.18
CA GLN A 405 6.64 -185.58 49.58
C GLN A 405 7.57 -184.42 49.94
N HIS A 406 8.85 -184.48 49.54
CA HIS A 406 9.78 -183.35 49.70
C HIS A 406 9.29 -182.08 48.97
N SER A 407 8.63 -182.24 47.83
CA SER A 407 8.08 -181.11 47.06
C SER A 407 6.96 -180.38 47.81
N HIS A 408 6.05 -181.11 48.47
CA HIS A 408 4.96 -180.53 49.26
C HIS A 408 5.46 -179.81 50.53
N GLU A 409 6.54 -180.29 51.14
CA GLU A 409 7.18 -179.61 52.28
C GLU A 409 7.83 -178.28 51.86
N ARG A 410 8.45 -178.21 50.68
CA ARG A 410 8.94 -176.94 50.10
C ARG A 410 7.80 -175.98 49.75
N GLU A 411 6.73 -176.49 49.16
CA GLU A 411 5.51 -175.72 48.84
C GLU A 411 4.95 -175.03 50.09
N LYS A 412 4.87 -175.75 51.21
CA LYS A 412 4.40 -175.18 52.48
C LYS A 412 5.31 -174.05 53.00
N CYS A 413 6.63 -174.22 52.98
CA CYS A 413 7.56 -173.15 53.41
C CYS A 413 7.45 -171.90 52.52
N LEU A 414 7.27 -172.07 51.20
CA LEU A 414 7.04 -170.95 50.27
C LEU A 414 5.68 -170.28 50.52
N GLN A 415 4.63 -171.04 50.83
CA GLN A 415 3.31 -170.51 51.18
C GLN A 415 3.37 -169.64 52.44
N GLU A 416 4.17 -170.03 53.44
CA GLU A 416 4.41 -169.26 54.66
C GLU A 416 5.26 -168.00 54.39
N GLU A 417 6.29 -168.07 53.54
CA GLU A 417 7.08 -166.89 53.14
C GLU A 417 6.24 -165.89 52.32
N ILE A 418 5.45 -166.36 51.35
CA ILE A 418 4.52 -165.53 50.57
C ILE A 418 3.50 -164.86 51.50
N SER A 419 2.97 -165.58 52.49
CA SER A 419 2.05 -165.01 53.50
C SER A 419 2.72 -163.91 54.33
N SER A 420 3.99 -164.09 54.71
CA SER A 420 4.77 -163.07 55.44
C SER A 420 5.10 -161.84 54.59
N ARG A 421 5.45 -162.04 53.31
CA ARG A 421 5.68 -160.95 52.34
C ARG A 421 4.41 -160.17 52.09
N LEU A 422 3.30 -160.85 51.82
CA LEU A 422 1.98 -160.24 51.58
C LEU A 422 1.47 -159.45 52.80
N ALA A 423 1.79 -159.88 54.03
CA ALA A 423 1.46 -159.13 55.24
C ALA A 423 2.23 -157.79 55.31
N LYS A 424 3.55 -157.82 55.05
CA LYS A 424 4.39 -156.61 55.02
C LYS A 424 4.03 -155.68 53.86
N GLU A 425 3.72 -156.22 52.69
CA GLU A 425 3.29 -155.45 51.53
C GLU A 425 1.98 -154.69 51.79
N LYS A 426 1.03 -155.29 52.53
CA LYS A 426 -0.21 -154.63 53.00
C LYS A 426 0.04 -153.54 54.04
N GLU A 427 1.06 -153.68 54.88
CA GLU A 427 1.46 -152.66 55.86
C GLU A 427 2.08 -151.44 55.14
N VAL A 428 2.95 -151.68 54.16
CA VAL A 428 3.52 -150.64 53.30
C VAL A 428 2.44 -149.97 52.43
N SER A 429 1.49 -150.72 51.87
CA SER A 429 0.40 -150.13 51.07
C SER A 429 -0.53 -149.25 51.91
N ALA A 430 -0.86 -149.67 53.14
CA ALA A 430 -1.64 -148.85 54.08
C ALA A 430 -0.93 -147.54 54.45
N ASN A 431 0.39 -147.58 54.71
CA ASN A 431 1.18 -146.37 54.93
C ASN A 431 1.23 -145.46 53.69
N ALA A 432 1.32 -146.03 52.48
CA ALA A 432 1.29 -145.28 51.23
C ALA A 432 -0.08 -144.64 50.94
N GLU A 433 -1.19 -145.29 51.28
CA GLU A 433 -2.54 -144.72 51.18
C GLU A 433 -2.74 -143.51 52.11
N VAL A 434 -2.30 -143.60 53.37
CA VAL A 434 -2.36 -142.48 54.33
C VAL A 434 -1.51 -141.31 53.84
N PHE A 435 -0.29 -141.56 53.36
CA PHE A 435 0.59 -140.54 52.80
C PHE A 435 -0.03 -139.84 51.58
N ASN A 436 -0.57 -140.61 50.64
CA ASN A 436 -1.22 -140.09 49.44
C ASN A 436 -2.45 -139.22 49.81
N LYS A 437 -3.24 -139.62 50.81
CA LYS A 437 -4.35 -138.81 51.33
C LYS A 437 -3.88 -137.46 51.90
N SER A 438 -2.83 -137.44 52.71
CA SER A 438 -2.27 -136.18 53.24
C SER A 438 -1.66 -135.29 52.16
N LEU A 439 -1.08 -135.86 51.08
CA LEU A 439 -0.66 -135.09 49.91
C LEU A 439 -1.85 -134.49 49.15
N GLN A 440 -2.97 -135.21 49.02
CA GLN A 440 -4.18 -134.70 48.39
C GLN A 440 -4.83 -133.58 49.22
N GLU A 441 -4.83 -133.68 50.55
CA GLU A 441 -5.30 -132.62 51.46
C GLU A 441 -4.41 -131.35 51.35
N LEU A 442 -3.09 -131.51 51.30
CA LEU A 442 -2.14 -130.41 51.05
C LEU A 442 -2.34 -129.76 49.67
N GLN A 443 -2.48 -130.57 48.61
CA GLN A 443 -2.74 -130.11 47.25
C GLN A 443 -4.09 -129.38 47.14
N ALA A 444 -5.11 -129.84 47.87
CA ALA A 444 -6.42 -129.19 47.93
C ALA A 444 -6.34 -127.80 48.57
N CYS A 445 -5.51 -127.60 49.62
CA CYS A 445 -5.27 -126.24 50.12
C CYS A 445 -4.57 -125.39 49.05
N LEU A 446 -3.44 -125.84 48.48
CA LEU A 446 -2.67 -125.07 47.49
C LEU A 446 -3.46 -124.67 46.23
N ASN A 447 -4.45 -125.47 45.82
CA ASN A 447 -5.35 -125.15 44.70
C ASN A 447 -6.51 -124.21 45.10
N SER A 448 -6.70 -123.93 46.38
CA SER A 448 -7.70 -123.01 46.93
C SER A 448 -7.08 -121.67 47.35
N SER A 449 -7.86 -120.76 47.94
CA SER A 449 -7.35 -119.57 48.61
C SER A 449 -6.68 -119.91 49.96
N CYS A 450 -5.61 -120.71 49.91
CA CYS A 450 -4.82 -121.12 51.08
C CYS A 450 -4.20 -119.87 51.73
N SER A 451 -4.35 -119.73 53.05
CA SER A 451 -3.56 -118.77 53.84
C SER A 451 -2.27 -119.44 54.36
N SER A 452 -1.30 -118.66 54.80
CA SER A 452 -0.12 -119.17 55.52
C SER A 452 -0.51 -120.13 56.65
N ALA A 453 -1.46 -119.72 57.51
CA ALA A 453 -1.97 -120.52 58.62
C ALA A 453 -2.62 -121.84 58.15
N SER A 454 -3.35 -121.82 57.03
CA SER A 454 -3.95 -123.02 56.42
C SER A 454 -2.87 -123.98 55.91
N LEU A 455 -1.91 -123.48 55.12
CA LEU A 455 -0.83 -124.28 54.55
C LEU A 455 0.06 -124.90 55.65
N ARG A 456 0.38 -124.10 56.67
CA ARG A 456 1.11 -124.51 57.88
C ARG A 456 0.37 -125.60 58.67
N GLY A 457 -0.96 -125.55 58.71
CA GLY A 457 -1.80 -126.57 59.34
C GLY A 457 -1.76 -127.92 58.60
N GLU A 458 -1.97 -127.91 57.28
CA GLU A 458 -1.93 -129.13 56.45
C GLU A 458 -0.53 -129.75 56.38
N LEU A 459 0.51 -128.92 56.27
CA LEU A 459 1.90 -129.34 56.34
C LEU A 459 2.22 -130.04 57.67
N GLY A 460 1.73 -129.50 58.79
CA GLY A 460 1.88 -130.13 60.12
C GLY A 460 1.22 -131.51 60.23
N LYS A 461 0.16 -131.80 59.46
CA LYS A 461 -0.40 -133.14 59.36
C LYS A 461 0.51 -134.07 58.56
N LEU A 462 1.04 -133.60 57.42
CA LEU A 462 1.95 -134.38 56.58
C LEU A 462 3.24 -134.76 57.33
N GLU A 463 3.80 -133.81 58.09
CA GLU A 463 4.98 -134.04 58.96
C GLU A 463 4.71 -135.05 60.10
N ALA A 464 3.44 -135.26 60.49
CA ALA A 464 3.06 -136.22 61.52
C ALA A 464 2.85 -137.66 60.99
N VAL A 465 2.83 -137.88 59.67
CA VAL A 465 2.66 -139.21 59.07
C VAL A 465 3.94 -140.04 59.26
N ARG A 466 3.83 -141.18 59.95
CA ARG A 466 4.94 -142.14 60.09
C ARG A 466 5.06 -142.99 58.84
N LEU A 467 6.10 -142.74 58.04
CA LEU A 467 6.33 -143.42 56.77
C LEU A 467 7.26 -144.62 56.91
N ASP A 468 7.02 -145.66 56.11
CA ASP A 468 7.97 -146.76 55.92
C ASP A 468 9.28 -146.25 55.29
N PRO A 469 10.45 -146.81 55.63
CA PRO A 469 11.73 -146.43 55.02
C PRO A 469 11.77 -146.44 53.49
N SER A 470 10.93 -147.22 52.80
CA SER A 470 10.86 -147.27 51.33
C SER A 470 10.24 -146.01 50.70
N ILE A 471 9.42 -145.25 51.44
CA ILE A 471 8.72 -144.05 50.95
C ILE A 471 9.05 -142.76 51.73
N SER A 472 9.73 -142.89 52.87
CA SER A 472 10.12 -141.77 53.75
C SER A 472 10.89 -140.64 53.04
N THR A 473 11.76 -140.97 52.08
CA THR A 473 12.52 -139.99 51.27
C THR A 473 11.62 -139.09 50.42
N ILE A 474 10.50 -139.61 49.91
CA ILE A 474 9.51 -138.86 49.12
C ILE A 474 8.71 -137.93 50.04
N GLY A 475 8.37 -138.39 51.25
CA GLY A 475 7.72 -137.57 52.28
C GLY A 475 8.56 -136.37 52.71
N MET A 476 9.85 -136.59 52.99
CA MET A 476 10.79 -135.52 53.31
C MET A 476 10.86 -134.45 52.20
N ALA A 477 10.96 -134.87 50.94
CA ALA A 477 11.00 -133.94 49.81
C ALA A 477 9.67 -133.15 49.64
N ALA A 478 8.52 -133.80 49.85
CA ALA A 478 7.22 -133.14 49.79
C ALA A 478 7.05 -132.08 50.89
N VAL A 479 7.47 -132.40 52.12
CA VAL A 479 7.52 -131.46 53.25
C VAL A 479 8.44 -130.27 52.96
N GLU A 480 9.64 -130.51 52.43
CA GLU A 480 10.61 -129.45 52.15
C GLU A 480 10.12 -128.48 51.05
N MET A 481 9.53 -129.00 49.96
CA MET A 481 8.89 -128.17 48.94
C MET A 481 7.73 -127.32 49.51
N ALA A 482 6.90 -127.90 50.38
CA ALA A 482 5.80 -127.19 51.01
C ALA A 482 6.27 -126.09 51.99
N ARG A 483 7.38 -126.32 52.71
CA ARG A 483 8.01 -125.30 53.58
C ARG A 483 8.51 -124.09 52.78
N VAL A 484 9.07 -124.30 51.59
CA VAL A 484 9.46 -123.19 50.69
C VAL A 484 8.24 -122.38 50.28
N LEU A 485 7.17 -123.03 49.81
CA LEU A 485 5.92 -122.35 49.42
C LEU A 485 5.29 -121.56 50.60
N LEU A 486 5.30 -122.12 51.80
CA LEU A 486 4.83 -121.44 53.01
C LEU A 486 5.62 -120.16 53.32
N SER A 487 6.96 -120.20 53.22
CA SER A 487 7.79 -119.01 53.46
C SER A 487 7.54 -117.87 52.47
N TRP A 488 7.25 -118.19 51.20
CA TRP A 488 6.86 -117.21 50.19
C TRP A 488 5.46 -116.62 50.47
N LEU A 489 4.51 -117.46 50.89
CA LEU A 489 3.16 -117.04 51.23
C LEU A 489 3.16 -116.10 52.45
N GLU A 490 3.91 -116.45 53.51
CA GLU A 490 4.06 -115.61 54.71
C GLU A 490 4.72 -114.26 54.40
N GLY A 491 5.75 -114.23 53.54
CA GLY A 491 6.37 -112.98 53.08
C GLY A 491 5.42 -112.09 52.26
N ALA A 492 4.62 -112.70 51.38
CA ALA A 492 3.63 -111.98 50.56
C ALA A 492 2.45 -111.43 51.39
N GLU A 493 1.93 -112.22 52.33
CA GLU A 493 0.90 -111.79 53.27
C GLU A 493 1.42 -110.63 54.16
N GLN A 494 2.64 -110.72 54.69
CA GLN A 494 3.19 -109.68 55.57
C GLN A 494 3.47 -108.36 54.84
N LEU A 495 3.81 -108.38 53.55
CA LEU A 495 3.92 -107.16 52.74
C LEU A 495 2.56 -106.48 52.54
N LEU A 496 1.50 -107.25 52.28
CA LEU A 496 0.14 -106.70 52.12
C LEU A 496 -0.47 -106.22 53.45
N ALA A 497 -0.10 -106.84 54.58
CA ALA A 497 -0.42 -106.32 55.91
C ALA A 497 0.18 -104.92 56.13
N GLY A 498 1.39 -104.67 55.63
CA GLY A 498 2.02 -103.35 55.62
C GLY A 498 1.31 -102.29 54.76
N VAL A 499 0.47 -102.72 53.81
CA VAL A 499 -0.42 -101.87 53.00
C VAL A 499 -1.82 -101.73 53.64
N GLY A 500 -2.07 -102.39 54.78
CA GLY A 500 -3.33 -102.32 55.52
C GLY A 500 -4.45 -103.20 54.94
N MET A 501 -4.12 -104.23 54.15
CA MET A 501 -5.10 -105.15 53.56
C MET A 501 -5.52 -106.25 54.56
N ASP A 502 -6.81 -106.61 54.55
CA ASP A 502 -7.33 -107.77 55.30
C ASP A 502 -6.95 -109.08 54.60
N LEU A 503 -6.26 -109.95 55.33
CA LEU A 503 -5.66 -111.19 54.83
C LEU A 503 -6.45 -112.45 55.23
N HIS A 504 -7.52 -112.32 56.03
CA HIS A 504 -8.34 -113.45 56.46
C HIS A 504 -9.05 -114.20 55.30
N LYS A 505 -8.99 -113.65 54.08
CA LYS A 505 -9.54 -114.23 52.84
C LYS A 505 -8.47 -114.77 51.87
N GLY A 506 -7.20 -114.76 52.29
CA GLY A 506 -6.07 -115.26 51.50
C GLY A 506 -5.51 -114.28 50.47
N LEU A 507 -4.27 -114.53 50.06
CA LEU A 507 -3.45 -113.66 49.20
C LEU A 507 -4.15 -113.17 47.92
N LEU A 508 -4.83 -114.06 47.19
CA LEU A 508 -5.49 -113.73 45.93
C LEU A 508 -6.64 -112.72 46.10
N ALA A 509 -7.38 -112.79 47.21
CA ALA A 509 -8.47 -111.86 47.48
C ALA A 509 -7.94 -110.45 47.78
N ALA A 510 -6.90 -110.35 48.60
CA ALA A 510 -6.24 -109.08 48.94
C ALA A 510 -5.63 -108.40 47.70
N LEU A 511 -4.97 -109.18 46.82
CA LEU A 511 -4.44 -108.68 45.55
C LEU A 511 -5.56 -108.21 44.61
N GLY A 512 -6.69 -108.91 44.55
CA GLY A 512 -7.88 -108.47 43.81
C GLY A 512 -8.37 -107.09 44.26
N THR A 513 -8.58 -106.91 45.57
CA THR A 513 -9.01 -105.62 46.14
C THR A 513 -7.98 -104.49 45.94
N LEU A 514 -6.69 -104.81 45.89
CA LEU A 514 -5.63 -103.83 45.60
C LEU A 514 -5.65 -103.38 44.14
N VAL A 515 -5.94 -104.29 43.20
CA VAL A 515 -6.11 -103.94 41.77
C VAL A 515 -7.38 -103.10 41.57
N GLU A 516 -8.49 -103.46 42.19
CA GLU A 516 -9.74 -102.68 42.11
C GLU A 516 -9.58 -101.25 42.67
N THR A 517 -8.97 -101.11 43.84
CA THR A 517 -8.74 -99.80 44.48
C THR A 517 -7.72 -98.94 43.73
N SER A 518 -6.69 -99.53 43.12
CA SER A 518 -5.73 -98.78 42.27
C SER A 518 -6.35 -98.32 40.94
N GLN A 519 -7.21 -99.13 40.31
CA GLN A 519 -7.99 -98.68 39.15
C GLN A 519 -8.97 -97.56 39.51
N GLU A 520 -9.65 -97.70 40.65
CA GLU A 520 -10.66 -96.73 41.09
C GLU A 520 -10.04 -95.38 41.50
N THR A 521 -8.88 -95.39 42.15
CA THR A 521 -8.11 -94.15 42.40
C THR A 521 -7.57 -93.54 41.11
N ALA A 522 -7.16 -94.34 40.12
CA ALA A 522 -6.78 -93.82 38.80
C ALA A 522 -7.96 -93.13 38.08
N ARG A 523 -9.17 -93.71 38.09
CA ARG A 523 -10.38 -93.07 37.54
C ARG A 523 -10.71 -91.75 38.25
N ARG A 524 -10.58 -91.71 39.58
CA ARG A 524 -10.81 -90.48 40.35
C ARG A 524 -9.80 -89.40 40.01
N ASN A 525 -8.52 -89.74 39.86
CA ASN A 525 -7.48 -88.80 39.45
C ASN A 525 -7.73 -88.26 38.02
N GLN A 526 -8.16 -89.11 37.08
CA GLN A 526 -8.57 -88.68 35.73
C GLN A 526 -9.77 -87.72 35.77
N THR A 527 -10.79 -88.01 36.58
CA THR A 527 -11.95 -87.12 36.75
C THR A 527 -11.56 -85.78 37.39
N LEU A 528 -10.72 -85.79 38.42
CA LEU A 528 -10.24 -84.57 39.07
C LEU A 528 -9.33 -83.74 38.16
N GLN A 529 -8.53 -84.39 37.31
CA GLN A 529 -7.72 -83.70 36.31
C GLN A 529 -8.61 -83.03 35.24
N ALA A 530 -9.61 -83.74 34.70
CA ALA A 530 -10.57 -83.14 33.76
C ALA A 530 -11.40 -82.00 34.38
N GLN A 531 -11.71 -82.07 35.69
CA GLN A 531 -12.34 -80.97 36.42
C GLN A 531 -11.39 -79.78 36.63
N LEU A 532 -10.10 -80.02 36.86
CA LEU A 532 -9.09 -78.97 36.94
C LEU A 532 -8.87 -78.29 35.58
N GLU A 533 -8.79 -79.07 34.50
CA GLU A 533 -8.61 -78.58 33.14
C GLU A 533 -9.81 -77.71 32.72
N THR A 534 -11.05 -78.19 32.89
CA THR A 534 -12.26 -77.40 32.58
C THR A 534 -12.46 -76.18 33.50
N ALA A 535 -11.98 -76.22 34.75
CA ALA A 535 -11.92 -75.04 35.63
C ALA A 535 -10.87 -74.01 35.15
N GLN A 536 -9.72 -74.46 34.64
CA GLN A 536 -8.70 -73.59 34.06
C GLN A 536 -9.16 -72.98 32.73
N GLU A 537 -9.79 -73.75 31.86
CA GLU A 537 -10.36 -73.28 30.59
C GLU A 537 -11.45 -72.23 30.81
N SER A 538 -12.38 -72.47 31.74
CA SER A 538 -13.44 -71.50 32.07
C SER A 538 -12.90 -70.23 32.74
N GLN A 539 -11.88 -70.34 33.62
CA GLN A 539 -11.18 -69.17 34.15
C GLN A 539 -10.45 -68.39 33.05
N ALA A 540 -9.77 -69.07 32.12
CA ALA A 540 -9.09 -68.44 31.00
C ALA A 540 -10.06 -67.74 30.04
N ALA A 541 -11.23 -68.35 29.79
CA ALA A 541 -12.30 -67.76 28.98
C ALA A 541 -12.86 -66.47 29.61
N LEU A 542 -13.17 -66.48 30.91
CA LEU A 542 -13.65 -65.30 31.64
C LEU A 542 -12.60 -64.18 31.69
N LEU A 543 -11.32 -64.53 31.86
CA LEU A 543 -10.23 -63.55 31.78
C LEU A 543 -10.10 -62.98 30.36
N GLN A 544 -10.23 -63.81 29.31
CA GLN A 544 -10.19 -63.36 27.92
C GLN A 544 -11.38 -62.44 27.58
N GLU A 545 -12.56 -62.73 28.12
CA GLU A 545 -13.76 -61.91 27.98
C GLU A 545 -13.58 -60.54 28.66
N HIS A 546 -13.15 -60.51 29.93
CA HIS A 546 -12.86 -59.24 30.61
C HIS A 546 -11.72 -58.44 29.97
N THR A 547 -10.69 -59.08 29.38
CA THR A 547 -9.68 -58.34 28.62
C THR A 547 -10.27 -57.71 27.35
N LYS A 548 -11.11 -58.43 26.60
CA LYS A 548 -11.81 -57.88 25.41
C LYS A 548 -12.74 -56.74 25.80
N GLU A 549 -13.52 -56.90 26.86
CA GLU A 549 -14.37 -55.84 27.41
C GLU A 549 -13.56 -54.57 27.74
N LEU A 550 -12.36 -54.72 28.34
CA LEU A 550 -11.50 -53.60 28.68
C LEU A 550 -10.85 -52.99 27.43
N GLU A 551 -10.44 -53.80 26.45
CA GLU A 551 -9.94 -53.34 25.15
C GLU A 551 -11.01 -52.54 24.39
N GLU A 552 -12.24 -53.06 24.29
CA GLU A 552 -13.38 -52.36 23.69
C GLU A 552 -13.73 -51.07 24.43
N LYS A 553 -13.75 -51.08 25.77
CA LYS A 553 -13.98 -49.88 26.60
C LYS A 553 -12.87 -48.84 26.34
N HIS A 554 -11.60 -49.24 26.32
CA HIS A 554 -10.49 -48.33 26.01
C HIS A 554 -10.51 -47.81 24.57
N GLU A 555 -10.87 -48.63 23.59
CA GLU A 555 -11.02 -48.18 22.20
C GLU A 555 -12.17 -47.18 22.06
N GLN A 556 -13.33 -47.44 22.66
CA GLN A 556 -14.44 -46.49 22.70
C GLN A 556 -14.02 -45.16 23.35
N ASP A 557 -13.30 -45.22 24.47
CA ASP A 557 -12.80 -44.04 25.18
C ASP A 557 -11.75 -43.26 24.35
N LEU A 558 -10.91 -43.95 23.57
CA LEU A 558 -9.98 -43.35 22.61
C LEU A 558 -10.73 -42.74 21.42
N GLN A 559 -11.72 -43.42 20.84
CA GLN A 559 -12.55 -42.88 19.76
C GLN A 559 -13.33 -41.63 20.21
N ILE A 560 -13.83 -41.61 21.45
CA ILE A 560 -14.49 -40.43 22.04
C ILE A 560 -13.49 -39.28 22.19
N LYS A 561 -12.28 -39.54 22.71
CA LYS A 561 -11.22 -38.52 22.84
C LYS A 561 -10.76 -37.99 21.48
N ILE A 562 -10.62 -38.84 20.48
CA ILE A 562 -10.29 -38.44 19.10
C ILE A 562 -11.40 -37.56 18.52
N LYS A 563 -12.68 -37.98 18.63
CA LYS A 563 -13.83 -37.16 18.18
C LYS A 563 -13.91 -35.82 18.91
N HIS A 564 -13.61 -35.78 20.20
CA HIS A 564 -13.57 -34.54 20.99
C HIS A 564 -12.43 -33.61 20.54
N VAL A 565 -11.22 -34.12 20.34
CA VAL A 565 -10.07 -33.34 19.88
C VAL A 565 -10.29 -32.82 18.46
N LEU A 566 -10.85 -33.64 17.56
CA LEU A 566 -11.25 -33.18 16.22
C LEU A 566 -12.28 -32.05 16.30
N LEU A 567 -13.34 -32.20 17.09
CA LEU A 567 -14.37 -31.16 17.27
C LEU A 567 -13.84 -29.88 17.96
N GLU A 568 -12.77 -29.95 18.75
CA GLU A 568 -12.09 -28.75 19.25
C GLU A 568 -11.19 -28.10 18.19
N LYS A 569 -10.42 -28.89 17.42
CA LYS A 569 -9.58 -28.35 16.33
C LYS A 569 -10.39 -27.81 15.15
N ASP A 570 -11.56 -28.36 14.88
CA ASP A 570 -12.53 -27.82 13.92
C ASP A 570 -13.10 -26.47 14.41
N LYS A 571 -13.35 -26.31 15.72
CA LYS A 571 -13.77 -25.02 16.30
C LYS A 571 -12.64 -24.00 16.29
N GLU A 572 -11.45 -24.35 16.79
CA GLU A 572 -10.27 -23.48 16.77
C GLU A 572 -9.95 -23.01 15.34
N SER A 573 -9.92 -23.92 14.36
CA SER A 573 -9.65 -23.56 12.97
C SER A 573 -10.76 -22.70 12.36
N LYS A 574 -12.03 -22.93 12.73
CA LYS A 574 -13.14 -22.06 12.34
C LYS A 574 -13.04 -20.66 12.95
N GLU A 575 -12.72 -20.54 14.24
CA GLU A 575 -12.54 -19.25 14.93
C GLU A 575 -11.31 -18.48 14.39
N LEU A 576 -10.22 -19.18 14.08
CA LEU A 576 -9.06 -18.62 13.38
C LEU A 576 -9.41 -18.18 11.95
N LEU A 577 -10.22 -18.94 11.22
CA LEU A 577 -10.68 -18.56 9.88
C LEU A 577 -11.63 -17.36 9.91
N GLU A 578 -12.60 -17.34 10.83
CA GLU A 578 -13.54 -16.23 10.99
C GLU A 578 -12.85 -14.94 11.43
N SER A 579 -11.88 -15.03 12.35
CA SER A 579 -11.07 -13.87 12.77
C SER A 579 -10.11 -13.38 11.68
N ALA A 580 -9.49 -14.28 10.90
CA ALA A 580 -8.70 -13.92 9.73
C ALA A 580 -9.56 -13.26 8.64
N VAL A 581 -10.75 -13.82 8.34
CA VAL A 581 -11.71 -13.24 7.39
C VAL A 581 -12.23 -11.88 7.89
N ALA A 582 -12.43 -11.69 9.19
CA ALA A 582 -12.79 -10.38 9.77
C ALA A 582 -11.64 -9.36 9.64
N ALA A 583 -10.38 -9.79 9.84
CA ALA A 583 -9.20 -8.95 9.68
C ALA A 583 -8.95 -8.55 8.22
N GLU A 584 -9.10 -9.46 7.25
CA GLU A 584 -9.01 -9.09 5.83
C GLU A 584 -10.20 -8.23 5.38
N LYS A 585 -11.42 -8.51 5.84
CA LYS A 585 -12.58 -7.63 5.58
C LYS A 585 -12.39 -6.21 6.12
N SER A 586 -11.75 -6.04 7.28
CA SER A 586 -11.48 -4.71 7.83
C SER A 586 -10.34 -3.99 7.10
N LYS A 587 -9.25 -4.69 6.74
CA LYS A 587 -8.20 -4.15 5.85
C LYS A 587 -8.76 -3.72 4.48
N CYS A 588 -9.50 -4.60 3.80
CA CYS A 588 -10.11 -4.29 2.52
C CYS A 588 -11.06 -3.08 2.62
N ARG A 589 -11.83 -2.95 3.70
CA ARG A 589 -12.65 -1.76 3.96
C ARG A 589 -11.80 -0.51 4.16
N GLN A 590 -10.72 -0.57 4.95
CA GLN A 590 -9.81 0.56 5.16
C GLN A 590 -9.17 1.02 3.85
N SER A 591 -8.63 0.11 3.04
CA SER A 591 -8.06 0.44 1.73
C SER A 591 -9.11 1.01 0.77
N LEU A 592 -10.34 0.49 0.78
CA LEU A 592 -11.43 1.02 -0.06
C LEU A 592 -11.88 2.41 0.41
N GLU A 593 -11.93 2.67 1.72
CA GLU A 593 -12.18 4.01 2.28
C GLU A 593 -11.03 4.99 1.98
N GLU A 594 -9.77 4.53 1.92
CA GLU A 594 -8.62 5.34 1.52
C GLU A 594 -8.65 5.69 0.02
N GLU A 595 -8.92 4.72 -0.86
CA GLU A 595 -9.11 4.99 -2.30
C GLU A 595 -10.33 5.87 -2.54
N GLN A 596 -11.44 5.68 -1.81
CA GLN A 596 -12.62 6.51 -1.94
C GLN A 596 -12.37 7.97 -1.50
N LYS A 597 -11.52 8.19 -0.48
CA LYS A 597 -11.03 9.54 -0.11
C LYS A 597 -10.16 10.14 -1.22
N LYS A 598 -9.19 9.39 -1.77
CA LYS A 598 -8.35 9.84 -2.90
C LYS A 598 -9.20 10.21 -4.12
N ILE A 599 -10.25 9.44 -4.42
CA ILE A 599 -11.21 9.75 -5.48
C ILE A 599 -11.97 11.05 -5.18
N GLN A 600 -12.49 11.23 -3.97
CA GLN A 600 -13.17 12.48 -3.57
C GLN A 600 -12.24 13.71 -3.62
N ASP A 601 -10.99 13.57 -3.19
CA ASP A 601 -9.97 14.61 -3.27
C ASP A 601 -9.69 14.99 -4.74
N LEU A 602 -9.48 13.99 -5.61
CA LEU A 602 -9.29 14.19 -7.06
C LEU A 602 -10.51 14.81 -7.74
N GLU A 603 -11.73 14.37 -7.40
CA GLU A 603 -12.97 14.98 -7.89
C GLU A 603 -13.14 16.43 -7.42
N SER A 604 -12.69 16.76 -6.21
CA SER A 604 -12.70 18.13 -5.69
C SER A 604 -11.69 19.01 -6.42
N HIS A 605 -10.50 18.48 -6.71
CA HIS A 605 -9.46 19.15 -7.49
C HIS A 605 -9.89 19.37 -8.94
N LEU A 606 -10.51 18.36 -9.58
CA LEU A 606 -11.06 18.47 -10.93
C LEU A 606 -12.21 19.49 -11.01
N ARG A 607 -13.09 19.55 -10.00
CA ARG A 607 -14.12 20.61 -9.90
C ARG A 607 -13.50 22.00 -9.75
N SER A 608 -12.54 22.16 -8.85
CA SER A 608 -11.82 23.44 -8.66
C SER A 608 -11.08 23.89 -9.94
N MET A 609 -10.49 22.95 -10.67
CA MET A 609 -9.91 23.22 -12.00
C MET A 609 -10.96 23.61 -13.04
N ALA A 610 -12.11 22.92 -13.09
CA ALA A 610 -13.19 23.24 -14.02
C ALA A 610 -13.77 24.65 -13.74
N GLU A 611 -14.04 24.99 -12.48
CA GLU A 611 -14.44 26.34 -12.08
C GLU A 611 -13.37 27.40 -12.41
N ALA A 612 -12.08 27.07 -12.30
CA ALA A 612 -10.99 27.98 -12.65
C ALA A 612 -10.87 28.18 -14.17
N ILE A 613 -11.18 27.17 -14.97
CA ILE A 613 -11.29 27.27 -16.43
C ILE A 613 -12.52 28.10 -16.82
N GLU A 614 -13.68 27.87 -16.18
CA GLU A 614 -14.92 28.63 -16.43
C GLU A 614 -14.80 30.10 -15.99
N ARG A 615 -14.13 30.38 -14.87
CA ARG A 615 -13.78 31.75 -14.47
C ARG A 615 -12.88 32.41 -15.50
N LYS A 616 -11.83 31.71 -15.98
CA LYS A 616 -10.96 32.22 -17.04
C LYS A 616 -11.65 32.40 -18.39
N SER A 617 -12.60 31.55 -18.77
CA SER A 617 -13.35 31.74 -20.02
C SER A 617 -14.27 32.97 -19.92
N LYS A 618 -14.92 33.19 -18.77
CA LYS A 618 -15.72 34.41 -18.54
C LYS A 618 -14.87 35.68 -18.44
N GLU A 619 -13.68 35.60 -17.83
CA GLU A 619 -12.71 36.70 -17.83
C GLU A 619 -12.22 37.02 -19.26
N GLN A 620 -12.00 35.98 -20.09
CA GLN A 620 -11.60 36.11 -21.49
C GLN A 620 -12.74 36.68 -22.35
N GLU A 621 -13.98 36.18 -22.24
CA GLU A 621 -15.16 36.75 -22.91
C GLU A 621 -15.35 38.23 -22.57
N VAL A 622 -15.18 38.61 -21.30
CA VAL A 622 -15.26 40.00 -20.84
C VAL A 622 -14.08 40.85 -21.34
N ALA A 623 -12.91 40.26 -21.58
CA ALA A 623 -11.77 40.95 -22.20
C ALA A 623 -11.99 41.13 -23.71
N ASP A 624 -12.47 40.10 -24.41
CA ASP A 624 -12.74 40.10 -25.85
C ASP A 624 -13.87 41.07 -26.19
N CYS A 625 -14.96 41.12 -25.43
CA CYS A 625 -16.01 42.14 -25.58
C CYS A 625 -15.46 43.57 -25.43
N LYS A 626 -14.59 43.83 -24.45
CA LYS A 626 -13.94 45.15 -24.27
C LYS A 626 -13.00 45.49 -25.43
N LEU A 627 -12.30 44.50 -25.97
CA LEU A 627 -11.41 44.66 -27.11
C LEU A 627 -12.20 44.92 -28.39
N GLN A 628 -13.33 44.23 -28.58
CA GLN A 628 -14.26 44.44 -29.69
C GLN A 628 -14.94 45.82 -29.61
N GLU A 629 -15.35 46.27 -28.42
CA GLU A 629 -15.78 47.66 -28.18
C GLU A 629 -14.68 48.68 -28.52
N ALA A 630 -13.42 48.40 -28.18
CA ALA A 630 -12.30 49.28 -28.47
C ALA A 630 -11.98 49.35 -29.97
N VAL A 631 -12.11 48.23 -30.69
CA VAL A 631 -12.03 48.17 -32.15
C VAL A 631 -13.15 48.97 -32.79
N GLN A 632 -14.41 48.81 -32.38
CA GLN A 632 -15.53 49.59 -32.89
C GLN A 632 -15.34 51.10 -32.66
N LYS A 633 -14.86 51.51 -31.47
CA LYS A 633 -14.56 52.92 -31.18
C LYS A 633 -13.41 53.45 -32.04
N LEU A 634 -12.41 52.61 -32.37
CA LEU A 634 -11.36 52.94 -33.33
C LEU A 634 -11.92 53.09 -34.75
N GLU A 635 -12.75 52.17 -35.23
CA GLU A 635 -13.43 52.23 -36.53
C GLU A 635 -14.32 53.48 -36.65
N GLU A 636 -15.08 53.83 -35.61
CA GLU A 636 -15.81 55.10 -35.59
C GLU A 636 -14.86 56.31 -35.68
N THR A 637 -13.70 56.28 -35.02
CA THR A 637 -12.74 57.40 -35.11
C THR A 637 -12.08 57.50 -36.49
N THR A 638 -11.75 56.39 -37.15
CA THR A 638 -11.18 56.44 -38.51
C THR A 638 -12.23 56.87 -39.55
N VAL A 639 -13.50 56.48 -39.38
CA VAL A 639 -14.62 57.00 -40.21
C VAL A 639 -14.80 58.51 -39.99
N ARG A 640 -14.77 59.00 -38.74
CA ARG A 640 -14.81 60.44 -38.43
C ARG A 640 -13.60 61.17 -39.03
N GLU A 641 -12.41 60.58 -38.96
CA GLU A 641 -11.19 61.16 -39.54
C GLU A 641 -11.26 61.25 -41.06
N MET A 642 -11.63 60.18 -41.77
CA MET A 642 -11.81 60.20 -43.23
C MET A 642 -12.85 61.25 -43.68
N LEU A 643 -13.93 61.42 -42.92
CA LEU A 643 -14.98 62.41 -43.23
C LEU A 643 -14.47 63.85 -43.00
N LEU A 644 -13.61 64.07 -41.99
CA LEU A 644 -12.90 65.34 -41.81
C LEU A 644 -11.86 65.58 -42.91
N GLN A 645 -11.06 64.58 -43.28
CA GLN A 645 -10.08 64.67 -44.38
C GLN A 645 -10.79 65.00 -45.72
N GLN A 646 -11.91 64.35 -46.02
CA GLN A 646 -12.73 64.66 -47.20
C GLN A 646 -13.27 66.09 -47.17
N ARG A 647 -13.69 66.59 -46.00
CA ARG A 647 -14.14 67.98 -45.83
C ARG A 647 -12.99 68.98 -46.06
N VAL A 648 -11.77 68.68 -45.59
CA VAL A 648 -10.58 69.51 -45.83
C VAL A 648 -10.23 69.53 -47.32
N LEU A 649 -10.20 68.37 -47.99
CA LEU A 649 -9.96 68.29 -49.44
C LEU A 649 -10.97 69.12 -50.25
N ALA A 650 -12.25 69.06 -49.91
CA ALA A 650 -13.28 69.89 -50.54
C ALA A 650 -13.10 71.40 -50.28
N GLN A 651 -12.57 71.78 -49.12
CA GLN A 651 -12.20 73.17 -48.82
C GLN A 651 -10.96 73.61 -49.60
N ASP A 652 -9.94 72.74 -49.74
CA ASP A 652 -8.74 73.00 -50.54
C ASP A 652 -9.04 73.09 -52.05
N GLU A 653 -10.07 72.40 -52.53
CA GLU A 653 -10.59 72.55 -53.90
C GLU A 653 -11.32 73.88 -54.09
N GLN A 654 -12.20 74.27 -53.15
CA GLN A 654 -12.87 75.58 -53.17
C GLN A 654 -11.87 76.75 -53.08
N LEU A 655 -10.81 76.60 -52.28
CA LEU A 655 -9.74 77.59 -52.19
C LEU A 655 -8.92 77.68 -53.49
N ARG A 656 -8.67 76.55 -54.17
CA ARG A 656 -8.01 76.54 -55.49
C ARG A 656 -8.87 77.22 -56.56
N THR A 657 -10.17 76.94 -56.66
CA THR A 657 -11.05 77.63 -57.62
C THR A 657 -11.11 79.14 -57.36
N LEU A 658 -11.12 79.57 -56.10
CA LEU A 658 -11.07 81.00 -55.75
C LEU A 658 -9.70 81.65 -56.04
N GLN A 659 -8.60 80.89 -55.98
CA GLN A 659 -7.28 81.35 -56.41
C GLN A 659 -7.21 81.52 -57.94
N GLU A 660 -7.67 80.53 -58.69
CA GLU A 660 -7.75 80.55 -60.16
C GLU A 660 -8.63 81.72 -60.66
N GLU A 661 -9.77 81.96 -60.03
CA GLU A 661 -10.61 83.14 -60.31
C GLU A 661 -9.89 84.46 -60.03
N ASN A 662 -9.10 84.56 -58.94
CA ASN A 662 -8.34 85.76 -58.61
C ASN A 662 -7.19 86.01 -59.59
N GLU A 663 -6.50 84.95 -60.04
CA GLU A 663 -5.47 85.05 -61.07
C GLU A 663 -6.05 85.46 -62.43
N LEU A 664 -7.22 84.92 -62.81
CA LEU A 664 -7.93 85.35 -64.01
C LEU A 664 -8.39 86.82 -63.94
N GLN A 665 -8.79 87.31 -62.76
CA GLN A 665 -9.09 88.74 -62.56
C GLN A 665 -7.83 89.60 -62.70
N ARG A 666 -6.68 89.16 -62.18
CA ARG A 666 -5.39 89.86 -62.34
C ARG A 666 -4.92 89.90 -63.79
N GLN A 667 -5.13 88.82 -64.55
CA GLN A 667 -4.82 88.77 -65.98
C GLN A 667 -5.66 89.81 -66.76
N LYS A 668 -6.97 89.87 -66.54
CA LYS A 668 -7.85 90.88 -67.16
C LYS A 668 -7.45 92.32 -66.81
N LEU A 669 -7.12 92.59 -65.54
CA LEU A 669 -6.63 93.91 -65.14
C LEU A 669 -5.28 94.26 -65.79
N GLN A 670 -4.40 93.28 -66.02
CA GLN A 670 -3.16 93.47 -66.76
C GLN A 670 -3.42 93.77 -68.25
N GLU A 671 -4.35 93.05 -68.89
CA GLU A 671 -4.79 93.31 -70.28
C GLU A 671 -5.39 94.72 -70.43
N GLU A 672 -6.25 95.15 -69.49
CA GLU A 672 -6.78 96.51 -69.43
C GLU A 672 -5.67 97.56 -69.28
N ILE A 673 -4.71 97.34 -68.37
CA ILE A 673 -3.54 98.20 -68.18
C ILE A 673 -2.69 98.29 -69.46
N GLU A 674 -2.55 97.21 -70.22
CA GLU A 674 -1.83 97.19 -71.49
C GLU A 674 -2.61 97.90 -72.61
N GLY A 675 -3.94 97.77 -72.63
CA GLY A 675 -4.83 98.58 -73.47
C GLY A 675 -4.70 100.09 -73.18
N TYR A 676 -4.72 100.49 -71.91
CA TYR A 676 -4.51 101.89 -71.52
C TYR A 676 -3.09 102.41 -71.84
N LYS A 677 -2.06 101.57 -71.68
CA LYS A 677 -0.69 101.91 -72.13
C LYS A 677 -0.64 102.13 -73.64
N GLU A 678 -1.31 101.29 -74.43
CA GLU A 678 -1.34 101.46 -75.89
C GLU A 678 -2.13 102.72 -76.29
N GLN A 679 -3.29 102.98 -75.71
CA GLN A 679 -4.01 104.26 -75.89
C GLN A 679 -3.10 105.46 -75.57
N SER A 680 -2.31 105.39 -74.48
CA SER A 680 -1.35 106.44 -74.13
C SER A 680 -0.25 106.63 -75.18
N LYS A 681 0.28 105.55 -75.79
CA LYS A 681 1.20 105.65 -76.93
C LYS A 681 0.54 106.29 -78.14
N GLN A 682 -0.68 105.87 -78.50
CA GLN A 682 -1.41 106.42 -79.65
C GLN A 682 -1.73 107.91 -79.46
N HIS A 683 -2.07 108.32 -78.23
CA HIS A 683 -2.19 109.74 -77.87
C HIS A 683 -0.85 110.48 -77.99
N ALA A 684 0.25 109.93 -77.49
CA ALA A 684 1.58 110.54 -77.61
C ALA A 684 2.02 110.72 -79.07
N LEU A 685 1.82 109.72 -79.93
CA LEU A 685 2.06 109.81 -81.38
C LEU A 685 1.18 110.88 -82.03
N THR A 686 -0.09 111.00 -81.60
CA THR A 686 -1.00 112.04 -82.08
C THR A 686 -0.57 113.44 -81.65
N VAL A 687 0.01 113.59 -80.45
CA VAL A 687 0.59 114.85 -79.97
C VAL A 687 1.83 115.23 -80.77
N VAL A 688 2.77 114.31 -81.02
CA VAL A 688 3.95 114.59 -81.87
C VAL A 688 3.51 115.02 -83.28
N ALA A 689 2.54 114.33 -83.88
CA ALA A 689 1.97 114.71 -85.18
C ALA A 689 1.11 115.98 -85.15
N LEU A 690 0.81 116.56 -83.97
CA LEU A 690 0.24 117.91 -83.81
C LEU A 690 1.36 118.95 -83.65
N GLU A 691 2.42 118.62 -82.91
CA GLU A 691 3.60 119.47 -82.69
C GLU A 691 4.37 119.71 -84.00
N GLU A 692 4.57 118.68 -84.83
CA GLU A 692 5.21 118.77 -86.14
C GLU A 692 4.47 119.77 -87.07
N ARG A 693 3.14 119.62 -87.21
CA ARG A 693 2.30 120.55 -88.00
C ARG A 693 2.29 121.97 -87.44
N LEU A 694 2.42 122.14 -86.12
CA LEU A 694 2.54 123.45 -85.48
C LEU A 694 3.93 124.07 -85.74
N LEU A 695 4.95 123.25 -85.97
CA LEU A 695 6.29 123.66 -86.40
C LEU A 695 6.28 124.07 -87.89
N GLU A 696 5.67 123.29 -88.77
CA GLU A 696 5.45 123.64 -90.19
C GLU A 696 4.70 124.98 -90.33
N ALA A 697 3.63 125.18 -89.54
CA ALA A 697 2.88 126.42 -89.53
C ALA A 697 3.70 127.64 -89.07
N LYS A 698 4.67 127.44 -88.15
CA LYS A 698 5.60 128.50 -87.72
C LYS A 698 6.64 128.83 -88.79
N GLU A 699 7.13 127.86 -89.55
CA GLU A 699 8.02 128.14 -90.68
C GLU A 699 7.29 128.88 -91.80
N GLN A 700 6.04 128.52 -92.09
CA GLN A 700 5.17 129.26 -93.02
C GLN A 700 4.93 130.71 -92.54
N GLN A 701 4.62 130.92 -91.26
CA GLN A 701 4.52 132.26 -90.67
C GLN A 701 5.82 133.05 -90.85
N LYS A 702 6.99 132.44 -90.58
CA LYS A 702 8.29 133.10 -90.74
C LYS A 702 8.55 133.53 -92.19
N THR A 703 8.21 132.71 -93.18
CA THR A 703 8.34 133.12 -94.60
C THR A 703 7.45 134.32 -94.95
N LEU A 704 6.23 134.39 -94.40
CA LEU A 704 5.34 135.54 -94.59
C LEU A 704 5.84 136.81 -93.87
N GLU A 705 6.52 136.67 -92.72
CA GLU A 705 7.17 137.79 -92.02
C GLU A 705 8.41 138.32 -92.76
N GLU A 706 9.15 137.43 -93.43
CA GLU A 706 10.27 137.80 -94.32
C GLU A 706 9.76 138.52 -95.60
N GLU A 707 8.64 138.09 -96.20
CA GLU A 707 7.98 138.83 -97.29
C GLU A 707 7.43 140.20 -96.83
N HIS A 708 6.80 140.24 -95.65
CA HIS A 708 6.27 141.48 -95.07
C HIS A 708 7.37 142.51 -94.81
N THR A 709 8.52 142.10 -94.26
CA THR A 709 9.67 143.00 -94.03
C THR A 709 10.35 143.46 -95.34
N ALA A 710 10.29 142.66 -96.41
CA ALA A 710 10.72 143.09 -97.74
C ALA A 710 9.81 144.18 -98.34
N LEU A 711 8.50 144.13 -98.08
CA LEU A 711 7.53 145.16 -98.50
C LEU A 711 7.63 146.45 -97.67
N VAL A 712 7.77 146.34 -96.35
CA VAL A 712 7.87 147.49 -95.43
C VAL A 712 9.04 148.43 -95.78
N ASN A 713 10.15 147.90 -96.29
CA ASN A 713 11.31 148.71 -96.69
C ASN A 713 11.07 149.62 -97.93
N LYS A 714 9.94 149.52 -98.62
CA LYS A 714 9.59 150.41 -99.76
C LYS A 714 8.69 151.60 -99.41
N MET A 715 8.12 151.67 -98.20
CA MET A 715 7.18 152.73 -97.81
C MET A 715 7.66 153.48 -96.55
N LYS A 716 8.68 154.33 -96.73
CA LYS A 716 9.30 155.11 -95.64
C LYS A 716 9.35 156.60 -95.98
N GLY A 717 8.24 157.30 -95.76
CA GLY A 717 8.12 158.75 -95.95
C GLY A 717 6.77 159.30 -95.49
N PHE A 718 6.79 160.46 -94.82
CA PHE A 718 5.65 161.12 -94.14
C PHE A 718 5.05 160.32 -92.96
N GLY A 719 4.23 160.98 -92.13
CA GLY A 719 3.64 160.41 -90.90
C GLY A 719 2.75 161.41 -90.14
N GLY A 720 2.20 160.98 -88.99
CA GLY A 720 1.38 161.80 -88.09
C GLY A 720 0.20 161.05 -87.43
N ASP A 721 0.22 160.98 -86.10
CA ASP A 721 -0.88 161.02 -85.11
C ASP A 721 -2.24 160.25 -85.24
N THR A 722 -2.60 159.60 -84.12
CA THR A 722 -3.95 159.46 -83.50
C THR A 722 -4.87 158.23 -83.76
N CYS A 723 -5.00 157.38 -82.71
CA CYS A 723 -6.14 156.61 -82.17
C CYS A 723 -7.15 155.79 -83.04
N GLN A 724 -7.38 154.51 -82.68
CA GLN A 724 -8.64 153.92 -82.10
C GLN A 724 -8.64 152.34 -82.09
N ALA A 725 -9.62 151.72 -81.40
CA ALA A 725 -9.93 150.26 -81.35
C ALA A 725 -11.23 149.94 -82.19
N PRO A 726 -11.98 148.78 -82.18
CA PRO A 726 -12.15 147.72 -81.15
C PRO A 726 -12.56 146.25 -81.58
N SER A 727 -12.87 145.38 -80.60
CA SER A 727 -13.98 144.35 -80.54
C SER A 727 -13.90 142.91 -81.14
N GLY A 728 -14.57 141.94 -80.47
CA GLY A 728 -14.96 140.56 -80.90
C GLY A 728 -14.40 139.41 -80.01
N ALA A 729 -15.13 138.76 -79.08
CA ALA A 729 -16.24 137.76 -79.15
C ALA A 729 -15.80 136.35 -79.67
N TRP A 730 -16.15 135.17 -79.11
CA TRP A 730 -17.36 134.64 -78.40
C TRP A 730 -16.97 133.73 -77.18
N LEU A 731 -17.71 133.64 -76.05
CA LEU A 731 -18.92 132.80 -75.73
C LEU A 731 -18.68 131.27 -75.90
N GLU A 732 -19.15 130.30 -75.07
CA GLU A 732 -20.02 130.21 -73.85
C GLU A 732 -19.73 128.81 -73.16
N VAL A 733 -20.33 128.16 -72.13
CA VAL A 733 -21.57 128.17 -71.29
C VAL A 733 -21.30 127.46 -69.92
N CYS A 734 -22.15 127.66 -68.89
CA CYS A 734 -22.25 126.86 -67.63
C CYS A 734 -23.71 126.52 -67.26
N PRO A 735 -23.99 125.44 -66.49
CA PRO A 735 -24.81 125.59 -65.25
C PRO A 735 -24.37 124.67 -64.08
N ALA A 736 -25.01 124.81 -62.91
CA ALA A 736 -24.63 124.15 -61.65
C ALA A 736 -25.79 123.48 -60.91
N ALA A 737 -25.52 122.43 -60.11
CA ALA A 737 -26.34 121.98 -58.96
C ALA A 737 -25.62 120.89 -58.11
N GLU A 738 -26.22 120.55 -56.96
CA GLU A 738 -26.05 119.30 -56.18
C GLU A 738 -24.65 118.90 -55.62
N SER A 739 -24.22 119.52 -54.52
CA SER A 739 -23.11 119.02 -53.68
C SER A 739 -23.47 118.85 -52.18
N HIS A 740 -24.71 118.47 -51.87
CA HIS A 740 -25.14 118.13 -50.50
C HIS A 740 -25.57 116.66 -50.29
N GLY A 741 -25.68 115.85 -51.36
CA GLY A 741 -26.06 114.44 -51.25
C GLY A 741 -24.96 113.52 -50.71
N CYS A 742 -23.70 113.71 -51.15
CA CYS A 742 -22.59 112.80 -50.84
C CYS A 742 -22.26 112.75 -49.34
N LEU A 743 -22.14 113.91 -48.68
CA LEU A 743 -21.92 114.00 -47.23
C LEU A 743 -23.09 113.49 -46.38
N ARG A 744 -24.30 113.40 -46.95
CA ARG A 744 -25.45 112.81 -46.25
C ARG A 744 -25.39 111.28 -46.35
N LYS A 745 -25.22 110.73 -47.55
CA LYS A 745 -25.07 109.28 -47.76
C LYS A 745 -23.91 108.71 -46.94
N LEU A 746 -22.73 109.33 -46.94
CA LEU A 746 -21.59 108.87 -46.14
C LEU A 746 -21.84 108.94 -44.62
N ARG A 747 -22.70 109.86 -44.13
CA ARG A 747 -23.12 109.89 -42.72
C ARG A 747 -24.17 108.84 -42.41
N GLU A 748 -25.12 108.60 -43.31
CA GLU A 748 -26.13 107.55 -43.19
C GLU A 748 -25.50 106.16 -43.24
N GLU A 749 -24.54 105.93 -44.15
CA GLU A 749 -23.71 104.72 -44.24
C GLU A 749 -22.83 104.53 -42.98
N LEU A 750 -22.21 105.60 -42.46
CA LEU A 750 -21.44 105.53 -41.20
C LEU A 750 -22.34 105.19 -40.00
N VAL A 751 -23.53 105.77 -39.91
CA VAL A 751 -24.51 105.47 -38.85
C VAL A 751 -25.06 104.05 -39.01
N MET A 752 -25.29 103.56 -40.23
CA MET A 752 -25.67 102.16 -40.47
C MET A 752 -24.54 101.19 -40.15
N ALA A 753 -23.27 101.55 -40.43
CA ALA A 753 -22.10 100.77 -40.03
C ALA A 753 -21.95 100.74 -38.49
N GLN A 754 -22.15 101.86 -37.80
CA GLN A 754 -22.13 101.92 -36.34
C GLN A 754 -23.29 101.13 -35.72
N ASN A 755 -24.51 101.24 -36.26
CA ASN A 755 -25.67 100.49 -35.78
C ASN A 755 -25.54 98.98 -36.02
N THR A 756 -24.94 98.56 -37.14
CA THR A 756 -24.65 97.13 -37.41
C THR A 756 -23.42 96.61 -36.67
N LEU A 757 -22.49 97.48 -36.26
CA LEU A 757 -21.45 97.13 -35.30
C LEU A 757 -22.06 96.93 -33.91
N LEU A 758 -22.88 97.87 -33.43
CA LEU A 758 -23.57 97.79 -32.14
C LEU A 758 -24.54 96.60 -32.04
N SER A 759 -25.22 96.23 -33.13
CA SER A 759 -26.06 95.01 -33.13
C SER A 759 -25.23 93.72 -33.12
N LYS A 760 -24.04 93.72 -33.73
CA LYS A 760 -23.06 92.62 -33.60
C LYS A 760 -22.44 92.58 -32.20
N GLU A 761 -22.11 93.71 -31.61
CA GLU A 761 -21.63 93.86 -30.22
C GLU A 761 -22.67 93.30 -29.24
N ALA A 762 -23.95 93.62 -29.45
CA ALA A 762 -25.07 93.08 -28.68
C ALA A 762 -25.24 91.56 -28.91
N ALA A 763 -25.16 91.08 -30.15
CA ALA A 763 -25.23 89.64 -30.44
C ALA A 763 -24.06 88.87 -29.83
N ILE A 764 -22.84 89.42 -29.86
CA ILE A 764 -21.66 88.87 -29.18
C ILE A 764 -21.86 88.91 -27.66
N SER A 765 -22.46 89.96 -27.11
CA SER A 765 -22.78 90.06 -25.67
C SER A 765 -23.85 89.06 -25.21
N VAL A 766 -24.81 88.70 -26.07
CA VAL A 766 -25.79 87.62 -25.83
C VAL A 766 -25.09 86.27 -25.95
N LEU A 767 -24.39 86.00 -27.05
CA LEU A 767 -23.68 84.73 -27.28
C LEU A 767 -22.60 84.45 -26.23
N THR A 768 -21.92 85.48 -25.71
CA THR A 768 -20.95 85.31 -24.60
C THR A 768 -21.65 85.07 -23.26
N LYS A 769 -22.83 85.67 -23.01
CA LYS A 769 -23.67 85.27 -21.86
C LYS A 769 -24.14 83.83 -21.99
N GLU A 770 -24.67 83.43 -23.15
CA GLU A 770 -25.09 82.05 -23.42
C GLU A 770 -23.93 81.05 -23.33
N LEU A 771 -22.73 81.42 -23.78
CA LEU A 771 -21.51 80.60 -23.58
C LEU A 771 -21.07 80.53 -22.13
N VAL A 772 -21.20 81.62 -21.34
CA VAL A 772 -20.91 81.58 -19.90
C VAL A 772 -21.97 80.77 -19.14
N GLU A 773 -23.24 80.89 -19.51
CA GLU A 773 -24.35 80.20 -18.86
C GLU A 773 -24.42 78.70 -19.23
N THR A 774 -24.17 78.33 -20.49
CA THR A 774 -23.96 76.93 -20.88
C THR A 774 -22.69 76.35 -20.26
N ARG A 775 -21.61 77.13 -20.13
CA ARG A 775 -20.40 76.69 -19.41
C ARG A 775 -20.66 76.49 -17.92
N ALA A 776 -21.47 77.34 -17.29
CA ALA A 776 -21.91 77.19 -15.91
C ALA A 776 -22.76 75.92 -15.75
N ARG A 777 -23.82 75.76 -16.57
CA ARG A 777 -24.66 74.55 -16.61
C ARG A 777 -23.83 73.28 -16.88
N LEU A 778 -22.76 73.36 -17.69
CA LEU A 778 -21.83 72.26 -17.95
C LEU A 778 -20.84 72.00 -16.82
N THR A 779 -20.53 72.98 -15.96
CA THR A 779 -19.79 72.72 -14.71
C THR A 779 -20.70 72.16 -13.62
N ASP A 780 -21.95 72.59 -13.55
CA ASP A 780 -22.93 72.09 -12.58
C ASP A 780 -23.30 70.64 -12.91
N MET A 781 -23.58 70.32 -14.18
CA MET A 781 -23.71 68.95 -14.70
C MET A 781 -22.46 68.06 -14.53
N ARG A 782 -21.32 68.64 -14.10
CA ARG A 782 -20.07 67.91 -13.78
C ARG A 782 -19.90 67.65 -12.28
N GLY A 783 -20.68 68.32 -11.42
CA GLY A 783 -20.79 68.06 -9.99
C GLY A 783 -22.05 67.27 -9.63
N GLU A 784 -23.16 67.54 -10.33
CA GLU A 784 -24.48 66.97 -10.03
C GLU A 784 -24.81 65.76 -10.93
N LEU A 785 -24.45 64.56 -10.44
CA LEU A 785 -25.44 63.48 -10.53
C LEU A 785 -26.60 63.90 -9.64
N SER A 786 -27.80 64.10 -10.20
CA SER A 786 -28.94 64.59 -9.41
C SER A 786 -29.16 63.71 -8.18
N GLU A 787 -29.45 64.35 -7.04
CA GLU A 787 -29.69 63.62 -5.79
C GLU A 787 -30.84 62.61 -5.93
N GLU A 788 -31.79 62.84 -6.84
CA GLU A 788 -32.78 61.85 -7.27
C GLU A 788 -32.15 60.55 -7.77
N ARG A 789 -31.19 60.60 -8.71
CA ARG A 789 -30.51 59.40 -9.24
C ARG A 789 -29.64 58.72 -8.17
N LYS A 790 -29.06 59.49 -7.25
CA LYS A 790 -28.31 58.96 -6.10
C LYS A 790 -29.24 58.25 -5.13
N VAL A 791 -30.38 58.84 -4.80
CA VAL A 791 -31.45 58.25 -3.98
C VAL A 791 -32.08 57.04 -4.67
N GLU A 792 -32.28 57.05 -5.99
CA GLU A 792 -32.71 55.87 -6.76
C GLU A 792 -31.69 54.73 -6.68
N LEU A 793 -30.38 55.02 -6.78
CA LEU A 793 -29.33 54.03 -6.60
C LEU A 793 -29.29 53.49 -5.16
N GLU A 794 -29.45 54.34 -4.15
CA GLU A 794 -29.53 53.91 -2.73
C GLU A 794 -30.80 53.08 -2.45
N GLN A 795 -31.94 53.43 -3.04
CA GLN A 795 -33.18 52.65 -2.99
C GLN A 795 -33.04 51.30 -3.73
N ASN A 796 -32.36 51.28 -4.88
CA ASN A 796 -32.11 50.06 -5.64
C ASN A 796 -31.10 49.14 -4.93
N LEU A 797 -30.04 49.68 -4.34
CA LEU A 797 -29.14 48.93 -3.45
C LEU A 797 -29.88 48.38 -2.22
N SER A 798 -30.82 49.15 -1.66
CA SER A 798 -31.68 48.71 -0.55
C SER A 798 -32.71 47.67 -0.97
N ARG A 799 -33.16 47.67 -2.23
CA ARG A 799 -34.03 46.64 -2.82
C ARG A 799 -33.23 45.36 -3.07
N LEU A 800 -32.03 45.46 -3.65
CA LEU A 800 -31.12 44.35 -3.89
C LEU A 800 -30.71 43.66 -2.58
N LYS A 801 -30.38 44.41 -1.52
CA LYS A 801 -30.09 43.83 -0.20
C LYS A 801 -31.28 43.06 0.40
N ARG A 802 -32.52 43.53 0.20
CA ARG A 802 -33.73 42.79 0.61
C ARG A 802 -33.94 41.54 -0.24
N GLN A 803 -33.76 41.62 -1.56
CA GLN A 803 -33.83 40.46 -2.44
C GLN A 803 -32.72 39.43 -2.14
N GLU A 804 -31.51 39.87 -1.75
CA GLU A 804 -30.43 39.01 -1.28
C GLU A 804 -30.80 38.30 0.03
N GLN A 805 -31.39 39.01 0.99
CA GLN A 805 -31.90 38.42 2.24
C GLN A 805 -33.03 37.42 1.98
N GLU A 806 -33.96 37.74 1.08
CA GLU A 806 -35.03 36.84 0.64
C GLU A 806 -34.46 35.59 -0.06
N LEU A 807 -33.49 35.74 -0.96
CA LEU A 807 -32.81 34.63 -1.63
C LEU A 807 -32.01 33.77 -0.65
N ASN A 808 -31.36 34.36 0.36
CA ASN A 808 -30.65 33.60 1.39
C ASN A 808 -31.64 32.85 2.30
N LEU A 809 -32.77 33.44 2.68
CA LEU A 809 -33.85 32.75 3.39
C LEU A 809 -34.48 31.62 2.55
N LEU A 810 -34.58 31.80 1.22
CA LEU A 810 -35.02 30.74 0.29
C LEU A 810 -33.97 29.64 0.14
N ARG A 811 -32.67 29.96 0.07
CA ARG A 811 -31.58 28.98 0.13
C ARG A 811 -31.58 28.17 1.42
N GLU A 812 -31.84 28.81 2.56
CA GLU A 812 -32.02 28.10 3.84
C GLU A 812 -33.27 27.21 3.88
N LYS A 813 -34.38 27.64 3.28
CA LYS A 813 -35.57 26.79 3.14
C LYS A 813 -35.29 25.60 2.23
N LEU A 814 -34.57 25.81 1.13
CA LEU A 814 -34.15 24.76 0.20
C LEU A 814 -33.14 23.80 0.82
N SER A 815 -32.18 24.24 1.63
CA SER A 815 -31.24 23.34 2.33
C SER A 815 -31.93 22.53 3.43
N ARG A 816 -32.88 23.15 4.16
CA ARG A 816 -33.76 22.43 5.10
C ARG A 816 -34.61 21.38 4.37
N MET A 817 -35.18 21.72 3.20
CA MET A 817 -35.91 20.78 2.35
C MET A 817 -35.01 19.67 1.78
N SER A 818 -33.79 19.97 1.33
CA SER A 818 -32.81 18.97 0.89
C SER A 818 -32.52 17.98 2.02
N SER A 819 -32.21 18.49 3.22
CA SER A 819 -31.99 17.64 4.40
C SER A 819 -33.22 16.81 4.82
N LEU A 820 -34.43 17.23 4.42
CA LEU A 820 -35.67 16.47 4.64
C LEU A 820 -35.85 15.39 3.57
N VAL A 821 -35.56 15.70 2.30
CA VAL A 821 -35.54 14.75 1.18
C VAL A 821 -34.47 13.69 1.41
N GLU A 822 -33.24 14.06 1.76
CA GLU A 822 -32.15 13.13 2.11
C GLU A 822 -32.54 12.19 3.25
N LYS A 823 -33.20 12.69 4.30
CA LYS A 823 -33.74 11.86 5.40
C LYS A 823 -34.89 10.97 4.95
N LYS A 824 -35.73 11.42 4.01
CA LYS A 824 -36.80 10.62 3.41
C LYS A 824 -36.24 9.53 2.49
N ASP A 825 -35.20 9.81 1.71
CA ASP A 825 -34.50 8.86 0.86
C ASP A 825 -33.72 7.83 1.69
N GLN A 826 -33.12 8.24 2.81
CA GLN A 826 -32.52 7.33 3.79
C GLN A 826 -33.58 6.43 4.43
N ALA A 827 -34.73 6.98 4.84
CA ALA A 827 -35.84 6.21 5.39
C ALA A 827 -36.50 5.29 4.36
N LEU A 828 -36.59 5.71 3.09
CA LEU A 828 -37.06 4.86 1.99
C LEU A 828 -36.07 3.73 1.70
N LYS A 829 -34.75 4.01 1.68
CA LYS A 829 -33.72 2.98 1.54
C LYS A 829 -33.77 1.97 2.67
N ALA A 830 -33.93 2.43 3.92
CA ALA A 830 -34.16 1.57 5.08
C ALA A 830 -35.44 0.73 4.90
N ALA A 831 -36.57 1.33 4.54
CA ALA A 831 -37.83 0.62 4.32
C ALA A 831 -37.77 -0.37 3.14
N THR A 832 -37.02 -0.09 2.07
CA THR A 832 -36.80 -1.06 0.98
C THR A 832 -35.88 -2.20 1.40
N GLU A 833 -34.94 -1.96 2.30
CA GLU A 833 -34.03 -2.98 2.82
C GLU A 833 -34.72 -3.84 3.89
N GLU A 834 -35.55 -3.25 4.75
CA GLU A 834 -36.50 -3.95 5.63
C GLU A 834 -37.50 -4.78 4.81
N LEU A 835 -38.05 -4.24 3.72
CA LEU A 835 -38.91 -4.98 2.80
C LEU A 835 -38.15 -6.11 2.10
N ARG A 836 -36.89 -5.91 1.71
CA ARG A 836 -36.03 -6.96 1.13
C ARG A 836 -35.74 -8.08 2.14
N GLN A 837 -35.51 -7.73 3.40
CA GLN A 837 -35.30 -8.68 4.49
C GLN A 837 -36.59 -9.42 4.85
N ALA A 838 -37.73 -8.73 4.89
CA ALA A 838 -39.05 -9.35 5.08
C ALA A 838 -39.44 -10.24 3.89
N GLN A 839 -39.11 -9.86 2.64
CA GLN A 839 -39.31 -10.69 1.46
C GLN A 839 -38.40 -11.93 1.48
N ALA A 840 -37.14 -11.78 1.89
CA ALA A 840 -36.23 -12.91 2.09
C ALA A 840 -36.77 -13.86 3.17
N HIS A 841 -37.22 -13.34 4.32
CA HIS A 841 -37.77 -14.16 5.39
C HIS A 841 -39.12 -14.80 5.03
N CYS A 842 -39.98 -14.11 4.27
CA CYS A 842 -41.17 -14.70 3.66
C CYS A 842 -40.86 -15.71 2.55
N GLN A 843 -39.65 -15.69 1.98
CA GLN A 843 -39.20 -16.71 1.04
C GLN A 843 -38.63 -17.91 1.80
N GLU A 844 -37.77 -17.70 2.81
CA GLU A 844 -37.33 -18.74 3.77
C GLU A 844 -38.52 -19.48 4.40
N LEU A 845 -39.60 -18.78 4.75
CA LEU A 845 -40.83 -19.39 5.28
C LEU A 845 -41.61 -20.20 4.22
N LYS A 846 -41.59 -19.80 2.94
CA LYS A 846 -42.17 -20.62 1.85
C LYS A 846 -41.31 -21.83 1.56
N ASP A 847 -39.99 -21.67 1.52
CA ASP A 847 -39.03 -22.73 1.23
C ASP A 847 -39.04 -23.76 2.38
N ALA A 848 -39.25 -23.32 3.63
CA ALA A 848 -39.53 -24.18 4.78
C ALA A 848 -40.92 -24.84 4.72
N GLN A 849 -41.93 -24.17 4.15
CA GLN A 849 -43.27 -24.74 3.94
C GLN A 849 -43.31 -25.72 2.75
N GLU A 850 -42.47 -25.59 1.72
CA GLU A 850 -42.35 -26.60 0.65
C GLU A 850 -41.59 -27.86 1.10
N LEU A 851 -40.91 -27.82 2.27
CA LEU A 851 -40.35 -29.00 2.94
C LEU A 851 -41.36 -29.71 3.86
N ALA A 852 -42.62 -29.23 3.93
CA ALA A 852 -43.70 -29.85 4.69
C ALA A 852 -44.97 -30.02 3.83
N GLU A 853 -45.33 -31.27 3.58
CA GLU A 853 -46.56 -31.74 2.90
C GLU A 853 -46.65 -31.64 1.37
N LYS A 854 -46.68 -32.83 0.75
CA LYS A 854 -47.43 -33.17 -0.45
C LYS A 854 -48.04 -34.57 -0.24
N PRO A 855 -49.18 -34.93 -0.86
CA PRO A 855 -50.29 -34.08 -1.34
C PRO A 855 -51.69 -34.64 -0.99
N GLU A 856 -52.78 -33.88 -1.16
CA GLU A 856 -53.98 -34.45 -1.83
C GLU A 856 -55.02 -33.44 -2.38
N ALA A 857 -55.54 -33.81 -3.57
CA ALA A 857 -56.86 -33.61 -4.18
C ALA A 857 -57.78 -32.37 -3.94
N THR A 858 -58.08 -31.72 -5.07
CA THR A 858 -59.42 -31.25 -5.55
C THR A 858 -60.02 -29.89 -5.08
N PRO A 859 -60.90 -29.24 -5.88
CA PRO A 859 -61.03 -27.77 -5.88
C PRO A 859 -62.43 -27.20 -5.59
N GLY A 860 -62.50 -25.92 -5.17
CA GLY A 860 -63.76 -25.17 -5.09
C GLY A 860 -63.63 -23.68 -4.71
N THR A 861 -63.91 -22.79 -5.66
CA THR A 861 -64.37 -21.39 -5.45
C THR A 861 -65.90 -21.36 -5.25
N PRO A 862 -66.61 -20.27 -4.85
CA PRO A 862 -66.15 -18.89 -4.57
C PRO A 862 -66.83 -18.12 -3.39
N ALA A 863 -66.44 -16.85 -3.25
CA ALA A 863 -67.29 -15.66 -2.99
C ALA A 863 -67.86 -15.30 -1.59
N GLN A 864 -68.10 -13.98 -1.47
CA GLN A 864 -68.83 -13.19 -0.45
C GLN A 864 -68.20 -13.15 0.96
N ALA A 865 -67.88 -12.00 1.57
CA ALA A 865 -68.42 -10.62 1.62
C ALA A 865 -69.41 -10.38 2.78
N GLY A 866 -69.15 -9.31 3.53
CA GLY A 866 -69.92 -8.89 4.71
C GLY A 866 -69.47 -7.50 5.19
N GLU A 867 -70.19 -6.48 4.74
CA GLU A 867 -70.53 -5.20 5.41
C GLU A 867 -69.43 -4.51 6.25
N ALA A 868 -68.81 -3.40 5.86
CA ALA A 868 -69.32 -2.11 5.34
C ALA A 868 -69.99 -1.20 6.40
N SER A 869 -69.25 -0.17 6.82
CA SER A 869 -69.81 1.16 7.14
C SER A 869 -68.79 2.23 6.76
N GLU A 870 -69.29 3.30 6.17
CA GLU A 870 -68.58 4.57 5.92
C GLU A 870 -68.53 5.37 7.27
N GLN A 871 -67.78 6.45 7.46
CA GLN A 871 -66.85 7.19 6.58
C GLN A 871 -65.77 7.91 7.44
N GLU A 872 -64.67 8.36 6.82
CA GLU A 872 -63.70 9.30 7.43
C GLU A 872 -64.36 10.65 7.78
N PRO A 873 -63.94 11.34 8.87
CA PRO A 873 -62.72 12.17 8.77
C PRO A 873 -61.78 12.16 9.99
N ALA A 874 -60.63 12.82 9.77
CA ALA A 874 -59.46 12.94 10.64
C ALA A 874 -59.69 13.49 12.06
N LEU A 875 -58.65 13.31 12.90
CA LEU A 875 -58.40 13.92 14.23
C LEU A 875 -59.03 13.23 15.47
N ASP A 876 -58.59 12.01 15.82
CA ASP A 876 -58.41 11.68 17.27
C ASP A 876 -57.42 10.54 17.66
N LEU A 877 -56.73 9.89 16.71
CA LEU A 877 -55.73 8.84 17.04
C LEU A 877 -54.50 9.34 17.86
N ALA A 878 -54.39 10.65 18.09
CA ALA A 878 -53.39 11.23 18.99
C ALA A 878 -53.57 10.80 20.45
N ASN A 879 -54.82 10.65 20.92
CA ASN A 879 -55.11 10.42 22.34
C ASN A 879 -54.82 8.99 22.82
N LEU A 880 -54.91 7.98 21.93
CA LEU A 880 -54.47 6.62 22.25
C LEU A 880 -52.93 6.50 22.26
N GLY A 881 -52.24 7.18 21.34
CA GLY A 881 -50.77 7.21 21.30
C GLY A 881 -50.12 7.79 22.56
N MET A 882 -50.81 8.70 23.27
CA MET A 882 -50.35 9.30 24.52
C MET A 882 -50.21 8.29 25.67
N ARG A 883 -51.14 7.32 25.79
CA ARG A 883 -51.09 6.32 26.88
C ARG A 883 -49.99 5.27 26.69
N CYS A 884 -49.58 5.01 25.44
CA CYS A 884 -48.60 3.97 25.11
C CYS A 884 -47.13 4.40 25.21
N ARG A 885 -46.82 5.70 25.38
CA ARG A 885 -45.44 6.19 25.55
C ARG A 885 -44.90 6.11 26.97
N GLY A 886 -45.77 6.22 27.98
CA GLY A 886 -45.39 6.08 29.39
C GLY A 886 -45.01 4.64 29.73
N LEU A 887 -45.94 3.70 29.56
CA LEU A 887 -45.85 2.35 30.13
C LEU A 887 -44.57 1.58 29.76
N ARG A 888 -44.09 1.64 28.51
CA ARG A 888 -42.83 0.94 28.15
C ARG A 888 -41.61 1.54 28.84
N HIS A 889 -41.57 2.86 29.04
CA HIS A 889 -40.45 3.52 29.71
C HIS A 889 -40.55 3.35 31.23
N GLU A 890 -41.76 3.41 31.79
CA GLU A 890 -42.02 3.07 33.19
C GLU A 890 -41.65 1.61 33.49
N GLU A 891 -42.00 0.67 32.61
CA GLU A 891 -41.57 -0.74 32.68
C GLU A 891 -40.05 -0.91 32.53
N THR A 892 -39.39 -0.16 31.63
CA THR A 892 -37.92 -0.21 31.51
C THR A 892 -37.26 0.34 32.76
N ILE A 893 -37.76 1.44 33.32
CA ILE A 893 -37.28 2.02 34.58
C ILE A 893 -37.57 1.06 35.75
N GLN A 894 -38.71 0.37 35.74
CA GLN A 894 -39.06 -0.63 36.75
C GLN A 894 -38.14 -1.85 36.67
N ARG A 895 -37.94 -2.44 35.49
CA ARG A 895 -36.97 -3.53 35.26
C ARG A 895 -35.52 -3.12 35.58
N GLN A 896 -35.16 -1.85 35.34
CA GLN A 896 -33.86 -1.31 35.73
C GLN A 896 -33.75 -1.09 37.25
N ARG A 897 -34.82 -0.66 37.93
CA ARG A 897 -34.88 -0.57 39.40
C ARG A 897 -34.83 -1.95 40.05
N GLU A 898 -35.51 -2.93 39.48
CA GLU A 898 -35.52 -4.33 39.92
C GLU A 898 -34.16 -4.98 39.68
N GLY A 899 -33.56 -4.83 38.49
CA GLY A 899 -32.19 -5.28 38.21
C GLY A 899 -31.13 -4.59 39.07
N LEU A 900 -31.30 -3.29 39.39
CA LEU A 900 -30.45 -2.59 40.36
C LEU A 900 -30.71 -3.04 41.81
N ALA A 901 -31.92 -3.44 42.17
CA ALA A 901 -32.23 -4.02 43.47
C ALA A 901 -31.63 -5.43 43.60
N GLU A 902 -31.71 -6.25 42.55
CA GLU A 902 -31.07 -7.58 42.47
C GLU A 902 -29.55 -7.45 42.51
N LEU A 903 -28.95 -6.53 41.74
CA LEU A 903 -27.52 -6.24 41.81
C LEU A 903 -27.10 -5.73 43.20
N ARG A 904 -27.93 -4.91 43.87
CA ARG A 904 -27.69 -4.47 45.25
C ARG A 904 -27.83 -5.61 46.27
N GLU A 905 -28.79 -6.52 46.12
CA GLU A 905 -28.86 -7.74 46.94
C GLU A 905 -27.64 -8.64 46.69
N ARG A 906 -27.24 -8.85 45.43
CA ARG A 906 -26.07 -9.67 45.07
C ARG A 906 -24.75 -9.06 45.58
N VAL A 907 -24.57 -7.74 45.45
CA VAL A 907 -23.46 -7.01 46.09
C VAL A 907 -23.52 -7.14 47.60
N LYS A 908 -24.67 -6.94 48.23
CA LYS A 908 -24.86 -7.08 49.69
C LYS A 908 -24.68 -8.52 50.19
N VAL A 909 -24.90 -9.53 49.36
CA VAL A 909 -24.58 -10.94 49.64
C VAL A 909 -23.09 -11.23 49.47
N LEU A 910 -22.41 -10.58 48.51
CA LEU A 910 -20.95 -10.63 48.36
C LEU A 910 -20.24 -9.88 49.49
N GLU A 911 -20.73 -8.70 49.88
CA GLU A 911 -20.29 -7.94 51.06
C GLU A 911 -20.50 -8.76 52.34
N LYS A 912 -21.68 -9.37 52.54
CA LYS A 912 -21.91 -10.32 53.65
C LYS A 912 -20.99 -11.55 53.62
N ARG A 913 -20.43 -11.93 52.47
CA ARG A 913 -19.38 -12.97 52.35
C ARG A 913 -17.96 -12.44 52.59
N GLN A 914 -17.75 -11.13 52.55
CA GLN A 914 -16.45 -10.48 52.77
C GLN A 914 -16.36 -9.77 54.14
N SER A 915 -17.49 -9.48 54.80
CA SER A 915 -17.56 -8.76 56.08
C SER A 915 -17.48 -9.65 57.32
N SER A 916 -16.63 -10.68 57.30
CA SER A 916 -16.23 -11.48 58.46
C SER A 916 -14.76 -11.93 58.33
N ALA A 917 -13.78 -11.20 58.85
CA ALA A 917 -13.90 -10.00 59.69
C ALA A 917 -12.78 -8.97 59.47
N THR A 918 -13.12 -7.70 59.64
CA THR A 918 -12.18 -6.56 59.62
C THR A 918 -11.73 -6.22 61.04
N MET A 919 -10.41 -6.19 61.29
CA MET A 919 -9.66 -5.13 62.00
C MET A 919 -8.34 -5.65 62.60
N MET A 920 -7.20 -5.13 62.12
CA MET A 920 -6.54 -4.01 62.81
C MET A 920 -5.48 -3.32 61.92
N LYS A 921 -5.00 -2.16 62.37
CA LYS A 921 -4.34 -1.13 61.56
C LYS A 921 -2.82 -1.24 61.51
N SER A 922 -2.28 -0.65 60.43
CA SER A 922 -1.07 0.18 60.36
C SER A 922 0.33 -0.40 60.58
N SER A 923 1.25 0.15 59.77
CA SER A 923 2.71 0.31 59.96
C SER A 923 3.64 -0.70 59.26
N GLU A 924 4.44 -0.11 58.39
CA GLU A 924 5.73 -0.55 57.82
C GLU A 924 6.85 -0.76 58.88
N PRO A 925 8.06 -1.29 58.54
CA PRO A 925 8.51 -1.87 57.26
C PRO A 925 9.38 -3.18 57.38
N VAL A 926 9.82 -3.70 56.21
CA VAL A 926 10.94 -4.66 55.98
C VAL A 926 10.83 -6.09 56.55
N VAL A 927 10.79 -7.11 55.66
CA VAL A 927 11.83 -8.17 55.48
C VAL A 927 11.43 -9.13 54.32
N VAL A 928 12.09 -8.93 53.17
CA VAL A 928 12.73 -9.93 52.29
C VAL A 928 12.20 -11.39 52.26
N LEU A 929 11.62 -11.74 51.09
CA LEU A 929 11.63 -13.03 50.36
C LEU A 929 10.69 -14.24 50.70
N THR A 930 10.28 -14.86 49.58
CA THR A 930 9.85 -16.27 49.39
C THR A 930 8.53 -16.79 49.99
N ARG A 931 7.43 -16.66 49.23
CA ARG A 931 6.50 -17.78 48.93
C ARG A 931 5.45 -17.45 47.83
N ASP A 932 5.82 -17.62 46.57
CA ASP A 932 4.89 -17.56 45.42
C ASP A 932 5.20 -18.69 44.42
N LEU A 933 4.88 -19.96 44.77
CA LEU A 933 4.87 -21.08 43.82
C LEU A 933 4.11 -22.32 44.34
N ALA A 934 2.82 -22.17 44.69
CA ALA A 934 2.04 -23.29 45.22
C ALA A 934 0.51 -23.24 45.00
N GLU A 935 -0.02 -22.56 43.97
CA GLU A 935 -1.49 -22.49 43.79
C GLU A 935 -1.98 -22.39 42.33
N GLU A 936 -1.51 -23.30 41.44
CA GLU A 936 -2.08 -23.46 40.08
C GLU A 936 -2.30 -24.94 39.67
N ILE A 937 -2.69 -25.81 40.61
CA ILE A 937 -3.09 -27.21 40.32
C ILE A 937 -4.36 -27.59 41.10
N VAL A 938 -5.45 -26.82 40.96
CA VAL A 938 -6.74 -27.11 41.64
C VAL A 938 -7.96 -26.90 40.70
N GLN A 939 -7.93 -27.48 39.50
CA GLN A 939 -9.14 -27.65 38.65
C GLN A 939 -9.19 -28.98 37.86
N ARG A 940 -8.64 -30.10 38.36
CA ARG A 940 -8.83 -31.40 37.67
C ARG A 940 -8.86 -32.70 38.50
N THR A 941 -9.28 -32.63 39.76
CA THR A 941 -9.68 -33.86 40.51
C THR A 941 -10.95 -33.59 41.31
N GLY A 942 -12.06 -34.20 40.90
CA GLY A 942 -13.31 -34.23 41.67
C GLY A 942 -13.57 -35.63 42.18
N HIS A 943 -14.02 -35.73 43.44
CA HIS A 943 -14.44 -36.96 44.12
C HIS A 943 -13.37 -38.06 44.32
N GLU A 944 -12.72 -38.03 45.48
CA GLU A 944 -13.17 -38.95 46.52
C GLU A 944 -13.23 -38.23 47.89
N LYS A 945 -13.87 -38.84 48.89
CA LYS A 945 -14.10 -38.22 50.20
C LYS A 945 -13.07 -38.68 51.23
N GLU A 946 -12.31 -37.75 51.80
CA GLU A 946 -11.73 -37.93 53.13
C GLU A 946 -12.18 -36.76 54.04
N PRO A 947 -12.77 -37.04 55.23
CA PRO A 947 -13.06 -36.01 56.22
C PRO A 947 -11.83 -35.70 57.08
N ALA A 948 -11.72 -34.45 57.54
CA ALA A 948 -10.56 -33.95 58.29
C ALA A 948 -10.30 -34.71 59.61
N PRO A 949 -9.03 -34.79 60.06
CA PRO A 949 -8.65 -35.51 61.27
C PRO A 949 -9.13 -34.80 62.54
N VAL A 950 -9.64 -35.57 63.50
CA VAL A 950 -9.92 -35.12 64.87
C VAL A 950 -8.99 -35.85 65.83
N SER A 951 -8.33 -35.09 66.70
CA SER A 951 -7.39 -35.61 67.71
C SER A 951 -8.04 -36.64 68.62
N GLY A 952 -7.39 -37.80 68.81
CA GLY A 952 -7.82 -38.80 69.76
C GLY A 952 -7.18 -38.61 71.15
N PRO A 953 -8.00 -38.38 72.19
CA PRO A 953 -7.67 -38.80 73.55
C PRO A 953 -8.73 -39.76 74.13
N ASN A 954 -8.28 -40.92 74.63
CA ASN A 954 -8.94 -41.78 75.62
C ASN A 954 -10.46 -42.07 75.51
N LEU A 955 -10.82 -43.30 75.12
CA LEU A 955 -11.90 -44.09 75.76
C LEU A 955 -11.45 -45.57 75.76
N GLN A 956 -11.07 -46.10 76.93
CA GLN A 956 -11.88 -46.90 77.85
C GLN A 956 -12.16 -48.34 77.38
N ALA A 957 -11.80 -49.30 78.24
CA ALA A 957 -12.04 -50.72 78.03
C ALA A 957 -13.51 -51.09 78.22
N SER A 958 -14.05 -51.90 77.30
CA SER A 958 -15.10 -52.86 77.65
C SER A 958 -14.47 -54.10 78.27
N LYS A 959 -15.21 -54.82 79.11
CA LYS A 959 -14.68 -55.82 80.06
C LYS A 959 -15.21 -57.23 79.80
N VAL A 960 -14.29 -58.20 79.73
CA VAL A 960 -14.33 -59.51 80.47
C VAL A 960 -15.39 -60.53 79.96
N PRO A 961 -15.28 -61.87 80.17
CA PRO A 961 -14.35 -62.64 81.03
C PRO A 961 -13.52 -63.78 80.38
N GLY A 962 -12.54 -64.26 81.15
CA GLY A 962 -11.94 -65.61 81.01
C GLY A 962 -10.53 -65.62 80.39
N CYS A 963 -9.48 -66.20 80.99
CA CYS A 963 -9.37 -66.83 82.32
C CYS A 963 -8.00 -66.55 82.96
N VAL A 964 -7.92 -66.82 84.26
CA VAL A 964 -6.76 -66.87 85.18
C VAL A 964 -5.37 -66.84 84.53
N ALA A 965 -4.56 -65.84 84.89
CA ALA A 965 -3.14 -65.82 84.57
C ALA A 965 -2.36 -66.84 85.39
N ASN A 966 -1.43 -67.56 84.73
CA ASN A 966 -0.26 -68.13 85.39
C ASN A 966 0.97 -67.81 84.52
N GLY A 967 2.04 -67.29 85.12
CA GLY A 967 3.09 -66.58 84.39
C GLY A 967 4.10 -67.49 83.69
N GLY A 968 4.50 -67.18 82.45
CA GLY A 968 5.40 -68.09 81.73
C GLY A 968 5.96 -67.73 80.34
N SER A 969 5.91 -66.49 79.84
CA SER A 969 6.85 -66.05 78.76
C SER A 969 6.83 -64.53 78.52
N HIS A 970 7.94 -63.85 78.82
CA HIS A 970 8.22 -62.48 78.36
C HIS A 970 9.32 -62.42 77.28
N GLY A 971 9.75 -63.57 76.75
CA GLY A 971 10.90 -63.66 75.83
C GLY A 971 10.60 -63.45 74.35
N ALA A 972 9.37 -63.70 73.89
CA ALA A 972 9.03 -63.71 72.46
C ALA A 972 8.75 -62.31 71.88
N ALA A 973 7.72 -61.62 72.39
CA ALA A 973 7.23 -60.36 71.82
C ALA A 973 8.28 -59.24 71.78
N SER A 974 9.23 -59.22 72.72
CA SER A 974 10.33 -58.24 72.73
C SER A 974 11.37 -58.49 71.63
N ARG A 975 11.47 -59.73 71.12
CA ARG A 975 12.38 -60.12 70.05
C ARG A 975 11.77 -59.83 68.68
N GLU A 976 10.52 -60.22 68.47
CA GLU A 976 9.77 -59.97 67.23
C GLU A 976 9.66 -58.47 66.91
N MET A 977 9.43 -57.64 67.93
CA MET A 977 9.42 -56.18 67.76
C MET A 977 10.80 -55.61 67.38
N GLY A 978 11.87 -56.20 67.92
CA GLY A 978 13.26 -55.86 67.56
C GLY A 978 13.59 -56.25 66.12
N ASP A 979 13.31 -57.49 65.74
CA ASP A 979 13.54 -58.02 64.39
C ASP A 979 12.78 -57.21 63.31
N MET A 980 11.57 -56.71 63.61
CA MET A 980 10.82 -55.81 62.73
C MET A 980 11.48 -54.43 62.58
N THR A 981 11.94 -53.80 63.67
CA THR A 981 12.70 -52.53 63.56
C THR A 981 14.03 -52.72 62.83
N ASP A 982 14.67 -53.87 63.01
CA ASP A 982 15.94 -54.24 62.39
C ASP A 982 15.84 -54.45 60.87
N PHE A 983 14.69 -54.93 60.40
CA PHE A 983 14.38 -55.06 58.97
C PHE A 983 14.10 -53.70 58.32
N GLY A 984 13.28 -52.85 58.95
CA GLY A 984 13.01 -51.49 58.47
C GLY A 984 14.26 -50.62 58.38
N GLU A 985 15.15 -50.72 59.38
CA GLU A 985 16.46 -50.06 59.40
C GLU A 985 17.35 -50.51 58.22
N LYS A 986 17.37 -51.81 57.90
CA LYS A 986 18.10 -52.32 56.74
C LYS A 986 17.51 -51.79 55.43
N MET A 987 16.18 -51.84 55.27
CA MET A 987 15.51 -51.32 54.07
C MET A 987 15.80 -49.83 53.83
N TYR A 988 15.88 -49.01 54.89
CA TYR A 988 16.28 -47.62 54.75
C TYR A 988 17.70 -47.48 54.19
N LEU A 989 18.66 -48.23 54.72
CA LEU A 989 20.07 -48.18 54.28
C LEU A 989 20.26 -48.70 52.84
N ASP A 990 19.60 -49.80 52.48
CA ASP A 990 19.63 -50.34 51.13
C ASP A 990 19.00 -49.35 50.12
N ALA A 991 17.84 -48.77 50.45
CA ALA A 991 17.14 -47.82 49.58
C ALA A 991 17.89 -46.48 49.44
N ILE A 992 18.41 -45.90 50.52
CA ILE A 992 19.13 -44.63 50.48
C ILE A 992 20.48 -44.78 49.75
N GLY A 993 21.16 -45.93 49.89
CA GLY A 993 22.37 -46.26 49.14
C GLY A 993 22.13 -46.42 47.63
N ALA A 994 21.03 -47.09 47.25
CA ALA A 994 20.62 -47.20 45.85
C ALA A 994 20.26 -45.83 45.25
N LEU A 995 19.47 -45.02 45.97
CA LEU A 995 19.11 -43.65 45.56
C LEU A 995 20.33 -42.73 45.43
N GLY A 996 21.26 -42.77 46.39
CA GLY A 996 22.52 -42.04 46.33
C GLY A 996 23.35 -42.40 45.09
N SER A 997 23.48 -43.70 44.83
CA SER A 997 24.19 -44.25 43.67
C SER A 997 23.57 -43.79 42.34
N LEU A 998 22.24 -43.90 42.19
CA LEU A 998 21.50 -43.47 40.99
C LEU A 998 21.60 -41.95 40.78
N MET A 999 21.48 -41.17 41.84
CA MET A 999 21.59 -39.69 41.80
C MET A 999 23.04 -39.18 41.72
N LYS A 1000 24.03 -40.09 41.79
CA LYS A 1000 25.47 -39.83 41.82
C LYS A 1000 25.90 -38.89 42.95
N VAL A 1001 25.24 -39.00 44.11
CA VAL A 1001 25.66 -38.36 45.36
C VAL A 1001 26.65 -39.31 46.03
N LYS A 1002 27.92 -38.90 46.10
CA LYS A 1002 29.04 -39.80 46.46
C LYS A 1002 29.06 -40.22 47.93
N GLU A 1003 28.62 -39.35 48.81
CA GLU A 1003 28.67 -39.52 50.26
C GLU A 1003 27.32 -39.11 50.85
N LEU A 1004 26.73 -40.02 51.61
CA LEU A 1004 25.53 -39.81 52.43
C LEU A 1004 25.94 -40.16 53.86
N SER A 1005 25.76 -39.22 54.78
CA SER A 1005 26.33 -39.30 56.14
C SER A 1005 25.35 -39.84 57.19
N GLY A 1006 24.09 -40.08 56.81
CA GLY A 1006 23.06 -40.76 57.60
C GLY A 1006 23.10 -42.30 57.51
N LEU A 1007 24.10 -42.87 56.84
CA LEU A 1007 24.29 -44.32 56.64
C LEU A 1007 24.67 -45.10 57.92
N GLN A 1008 24.78 -44.44 59.07
CA GLN A 1008 25.06 -45.08 60.35
C GLN A 1008 23.83 -45.86 60.87
N SER A 1009 24.04 -47.06 61.41
CA SER A 1009 23.00 -47.88 62.03
C SER A 1009 22.60 -47.35 63.42
N LEU A 1010 21.29 -47.23 63.69
CA LEU A 1010 20.73 -46.73 64.94
C LEU A 1010 20.76 -47.75 66.09
N LYS A 1011 20.95 -49.04 65.78
CA LYS A 1011 20.73 -50.18 66.71
C LYS A 1011 21.52 -50.14 68.02
N HIS A 1012 22.67 -49.45 68.05
CA HIS A 1012 23.59 -49.45 69.18
C HIS A 1012 23.97 -48.03 69.66
N LEU A 1013 23.29 -46.99 69.18
CA LEU A 1013 23.61 -45.61 69.53
C LEU A 1013 22.91 -45.15 70.83
N PRO A 1014 23.56 -44.31 71.67
CA PRO A 1014 22.88 -43.59 72.75
C PRO A 1014 21.87 -42.57 72.19
N PRO A 1015 20.88 -42.11 72.98
CA PRO A 1015 19.78 -41.27 72.49
C PRO A 1015 20.24 -39.97 71.79
N GLU A 1016 21.27 -39.32 72.32
CA GLU A 1016 21.84 -38.09 71.76
C GLU A 1016 22.51 -38.30 70.39
N GLU A 1017 23.03 -39.50 70.11
CA GLU A 1017 23.64 -39.84 68.83
C GLU A 1017 22.60 -40.33 67.82
N ARG A 1018 21.52 -40.98 68.26
CA ARG A 1018 20.35 -41.24 67.40
C ARG A 1018 19.77 -39.93 66.87
N GLY A 1019 19.62 -38.91 67.72
CA GLY A 1019 19.14 -37.59 67.28
C GLY A 1019 20.05 -36.93 66.23
N LYS A 1020 21.37 -37.11 66.33
CA LYS A 1020 22.35 -36.66 65.32
C LYS A 1020 22.22 -37.46 64.01
N ALA A 1021 22.11 -38.78 64.10
CA ALA A 1021 21.96 -39.68 62.95
C ALA A 1021 20.62 -39.43 62.22
N GLU A 1022 19.51 -39.27 62.94
CA GLU A 1022 18.21 -38.88 62.37
C GLU A 1022 18.28 -37.53 61.66
N LEU A 1023 18.88 -36.51 62.28
CA LEU A 1023 19.06 -35.19 61.65
C LEU A 1023 19.89 -35.31 60.37
N GLN A 1024 20.89 -36.19 60.34
CA GLN A 1024 21.70 -36.39 59.14
C GLN A 1024 20.95 -37.17 58.05
N ARG A 1025 20.16 -38.19 58.40
CA ARG A 1025 19.25 -38.89 57.48
C ARG A 1025 18.23 -37.94 56.85
N ARG A 1026 17.72 -36.95 57.59
CA ARG A 1026 16.82 -35.91 57.06
C ARG A 1026 17.53 -35.01 56.05
N LYS A 1027 18.74 -34.50 56.37
CA LYS A 1027 19.56 -33.71 55.43
C LYS A 1027 19.92 -34.47 54.14
N ASP A 1028 20.25 -35.75 54.27
CA ASP A 1028 20.59 -36.63 53.14
C ASP A 1028 19.37 -36.85 52.22
N LEU A 1029 18.18 -37.07 52.81
CA LEU A 1029 16.91 -37.13 52.08
C LEU A 1029 16.58 -35.78 51.42
N GLU A 1030 16.77 -34.66 52.10
CA GLU A 1030 16.58 -33.31 51.54
C GLU A 1030 17.49 -33.05 50.34
N LEU A 1031 18.77 -33.45 50.43
CA LEU A 1031 19.75 -33.36 49.34
C LEU A 1031 19.33 -34.20 48.13
N LEU A 1032 18.87 -35.44 48.34
CA LEU A 1032 18.37 -36.32 47.29
C LEU A 1032 17.08 -35.76 46.66
N CYS A 1033 16.13 -35.31 47.48
CA CYS A 1033 14.89 -34.67 47.01
C CYS A 1033 15.16 -33.39 46.21
N HIS A 1034 16.13 -32.57 46.61
CA HIS A 1034 16.57 -31.40 45.83
C HIS A 1034 17.22 -31.82 44.51
N LYS A 1035 18.06 -32.86 44.50
CA LYS A 1035 18.67 -33.41 43.28
C LYS A 1035 17.62 -33.96 42.31
N ILE A 1036 16.63 -34.70 42.81
CA ILE A 1036 15.50 -35.24 42.04
C ILE A 1036 14.66 -34.09 41.47
N ARG A 1037 14.32 -33.07 42.27
CA ARG A 1037 13.58 -31.89 41.80
C ARG A 1037 14.32 -31.14 40.68
N ASN A 1038 15.62 -30.94 40.82
CA ASN A 1038 16.45 -30.31 39.79
C ASN A 1038 16.55 -31.15 38.50
N LEU A 1039 16.50 -32.48 38.61
CA LEU A 1039 16.42 -33.38 37.45
C LEU A 1039 15.02 -33.35 36.80
N LYS A 1040 13.93 -33.35 37.60
CA LYS A 1040 12.55 -33.19 37.12
C LYS A 1040 12.40 -31.90 36.31
N SER A 1041 12.82 -30.76 36.87
CA SER A 1041 12.73 -29.49 36.13
C SER A 1041 13.74 -29.30 35.01
N ARG A 1042 14.74 -30.18 34.88
CA ARG A 1042 15.54 -30.29 33.66
C ARG A 1042 14.87 -31.19 32.60
N LEU A 1043 14.09 -32.19 33.02
CA LEU A 1043 13.29 -33.03 32.15
C LEU A 1043 12.10 -32.22 31.58
N GLU A 1044 11.35 -31.52 32.42
CA GLU A 1044 10.26 -30.60 32.04
C GLU A 1044 10.73 -29.61 30.96
N ARG A 1045 11.85 -28.90 31.22
CA ARG A 1045 12.50 -27.98 30.26
C ARG A 1045 13.14 -28.62 29.02
N ASN A 1046 13.18 -29.95 28.95
CA ASN A 1046 13.56 -30.69 27.74
C ASN A 1046 12.31 -31.17 26.98
N GLU A 1047 11.26 -31.58 27.69
CA GLU A 1047 9.94 -31.93 27.11
C GLU A 1047 9.29 -30.70 26.46
N GLU A 1048 9.39 -29.52 27.07
CA GLU A 1048 8.99 -28.23 26.46
C GLU A 1048 9.69 -28.00 25.12
N LYS A 1049 11.00 -28.23 25.06
CA LYS A 1049 11.80 -28.07 23.83
C LYS A 1049 11.48 -29.14 22.79
N LEU A 1050 11.18 -30.36 23.21
CA LEU A 1050 10.72 -31.42 22.31
C LEU A 1050 9.37 -31.04 21.70
N LYS A 1051 8.41 -30.53 22.48
CA LYS A 1051 7.14 -29.98 21.97
C LYS A 1051 7.34 -28.82 20.98
N GLU A 1052 8.29 -27.91 21.25
CA GLU A 1052 8.66 -26.89 20.25
C GLU A 1052 9.24 -27.50 18.96
N TYR A 1053 10.05 -28.57 19.05
CA TYR A 1053 10.59 -29.24 17.86
C TYR A 1053 9.52 -30.03 17.11
N GLU A 1054 8.59 -30.70 17.81
CA GLU A 1054 7.43 -31.37 17.24
C GLU A 1054 6.56 -30.36 16.47
N GLY A 1055 6.19 -29.23 17.08
CA GLY A 1055 5.45 -28.15 16.40
C GLY A 1055 6.21 -27.55 15.21
N ARG A 1056 7.54 -27.39 15.29
CA ARG A 1056 8.38 -26.97 14.14
C ARG A 1056 8.41 -28.01 13.02
N VAL A 1057 8.36 -29.31 13.34
CA VAL A 1057 8.30 -30.41 12.35
C VAL A 1057 6.90 -30.52 11.73
N GLU A 1058 5.83 -30.30 12.50
CA GLU A 1058 4.46 -30.21 11.98
C GLU A 1058 4.30 -29.00 11.04
N GLN A 1059 4.82 -27.83 11.43
CA GLN A 1059 4.86 -26.65 10.56
C GLN A 1059 5.68 -26.92 9.28
N LEU A 1060 6.79 -27.66 9.36
CA LEU A 1060 7.55 -28.08 8.19
C LEU A 1060 6.73 -28.98 7.25
N ARG A 1061 5.97 -29.95 7.79
CA ARG A 1061 5.07 -30.81 7.01
C ARG A 1061 3.95 -30.01 6.34
N LEU A 1062 3.33 -29.07 7.05
CA LEU A 1062 2.31 -28.18 6.48
C LEU A 1062 2.88 -27.29 5.36
N ASN A 1063 4.12 -26.79 5.53
CA ASN A 1063 4.83 -26.02 4.51
C ASN A 1063 5.24 -26.89 3.30
N GLN A 1064 5.55 -28.17 3.51
CA GLN A 1064 5.81 -29.11 2.42
C GLN A 1064 4.52 -29.40 1.62
N ALA A 1065 3.40 -29.59 2.30
CA ALA A 1065 2.09 -29.82 1.68
C ALA A 1065 1.46 -28.56 1.04
N SER A 1066 1.89 -27.35 1.40
CA SER A 1066 1.57 -26.13 0.64
C SER A 1066 2.50 -25.97 -0.57
N LEU A 1067 3.81 -26.22 -0.42
CA LEU A 1067 4.76 -26.20 -1.53
C LEU A 1067 4.37 -27.18 -2.65
N GLN A 1068 3.95 -28.41 -2.30
CA GLN A 1068 3.47 -29.41 -3.26
C GLN A 1068 2.23 -28.91 -4.04
N ARG A 1069 1.25 -28.31 -3.37
CA ARG A 1069 0.08 -27.73 -4.05
C ARG A 1069 0.46 -26.58 -4.98
N CYS A 1070 1.37 -25.70 -4.55
CA CYS A 1070 1.89 -24.63 -5.43
C CYS A 1070 2.71 -25.18 -6.60
N GLN A 1071 3.40 -26.31 -6.45
CA GLN A 1071 4.08 -27.00 -7.57
C GLN A 1071 3.06 -27.57 -8.56
N GLU A 1072 2.00 -28.23 -8.10
CA GLU A 1072 0.92 -28.70 -8.97
C GLU A 1072 0.18 -27.55 -9.68
N GLU A 1073 -0.06 -26.44 -8.99
CA GLU A 1073 -0.67 -25.23 -9.57
C GLU A 1073 0.24 -24.62 -10.65
N VAL A 1074 1.55 -24.56 -10.41
CA VAL A 1074 2.53 -24.12 -11.43
C VAL A 1074 2.54 -25.08 -12.63
N SER A 1075 2.54 -26.40 -12.42
CA SER A 1075 2.47 -27.37 -13.53
C SER A 1075 1.19 -27.23 -14.36
N LYS A 1076 0.02 -27.01 -13.73
CA LYS A 1076 -1.25 -26.74 -14.42
C LYS A 1076 -1.19 -25.44 -15.24
N LEU A 1077 -0.59 -24.38 -14.68
CA LEU A 1077 -0.39 -23.10 -15.39
C LEU A 1077 0.64 -23.21 -16.53
N GLU A 1078 1.66 -24.06 -16.40
CA GLU A 1078 2.59 -24.38 -17.49
C GLU A 1078 1.87 -25.13 -18.62
N GLU A 1079 1.07 -26.16 -18.31
CA GLU A 1079 0.21 -26.86 -19.30
C GLU A 1079 -0.81 -25.93 -19.98
N GLU A 1080 -1.40 -25.00 -19.25
CA GLU A 1080 -2.28 -23.96 -19.80
C GLU A 1080 -1.52 -22.98 -20.72
N ALA A 1081 -0.32 -22.55 -20.33
CA ALA A 1081 0.51 -21.70 -21.17
C ALA A 1081 0.97 -22.41 -22.47
N TYR A 1082 1.26 -23.71 -22.42
CA TYR A 1082 1.55 -24.50 -23.62
C TYR A 1082 0.33 -24.61 -24.54
N ARG A 1083 -0.86 -24.93 -24.01
CA ARG A 1083 -2.11 -24.99 -24.80
C ARG A 1083 -2.45 -23.63 -25.42
N GLU A 1084 -2.33 -22.53 -24.66
CA GLU A 1084 -2.50 -21.18 -25.21
C GLU A 1084 -1.49 -20.88 -26.33
N ALA A 1085 -0.25 -21.37 -26.24
CA ALA A 1085 0.76 -21.16 -27.29
C ALA A 1085 0.42 -21.95 -28.57
N GLU A 1086 -0.07 -23.19 -28.44
CA GLU A 1086 -0.57 -24.00 -29.56
C GLU A 1086 -1.80 -23.34 -30.22
N GLU A 1087 -2.78 -22.88 -29.44
CA GLU A 1087 -3.93 -22.14 -29.98
C GLU A 1087 -3.51 -20.85 -30.70
N LYS A 1088 -2.57 -20.09 -30.14
CA LYS A 1088 -2.04 -18.87 -30.79
C LYS A 1088 -1.33 -19.19 -32.10
N ALA A 1089 -0.58 -20.30 -32.17
CA ALA A 1089 0.06 -20.75 -33.41
C ALA A 1089 -0.98 -21.19 -34.47
N LEU A 1090 -2.00 -21.95 -34.09
CA LEU A 1090 -3.10 -22.37 -34.97
C LEU A 1090 -3.91 -21.17 -35.50
N LEU A 1091 -4.16 -20.17 -34.65
CA LEU A 1091 -4.84 -18.93 -35.04
C LEU A 1091 -3.97 -18.06 -35.97
N GLN A 1092 -2.65 -18.02 -35.76
CA GLN A 1092 -1.72 -17.38 -36.71
C GLN A 1092 -1.73 -18.09 -38.06
N GLU A 1093 -1.66 -19.43 -38.09
CA GLU A 1093 -1.70 -20.19 -39.34
C GLU A 1093 -3.04 -20.02 -40.08
N ALA A 1094 -4.16 -19.94 -39.35
CA ALA A 1094 -5.47 -19.62 -39.92
C ALA A 1094 -5.54 -18.18 -40.50
N LEU A 1095 -4.92 -17.21 -39.82
CA LEU A 1095 -4.81 -15.83 -40.31
C LEU A 1095 -3.94 -15.74 -41.57
N GLU A 1096 -2.82 -16.46 -41.63
CA GLU A 1096 -1.98 -16.53 -42.83
C GLU A 1096 -2.71 -17.19 -44.01
N ARG A 1097 -3.39 -18.32 -43.77
CA ARG A 1097 -4.24 -18.99 -44.79
C ARG A 1097 -5.32 -18.05 -45.36
N THR A 1098 -6.03 -17.32 -44.50
CA THR A 1098 -7.09 -16.40 -44.94
C THR A 1098 -6.52 -15.15 -45.64
N GLN A 1099 -5.37 -14.63 -45.22
CA GLN A 1099 -4.66 -13.58 -45.96
C GLN A 1099 -4.17 -14.06 -47.33
N LEU A 1100 -3.66 -15.29 -47.42
CA LEU A 1100 -3.26 -15.91 -48.71
C LEU A 1100 -4.47 -16.06 -49.63
N GLN A 1101 -5.61 -16.56 -49.14
CA GLN A 1101 -6.86 -16.63 -49.89
C GLN A 1101 -7.31 -15.24 -50.39
N LEU A 1102 -7.41 -14.26 -49.50
CA LEU A 1102 -7.78 -12.88 -49.84
C LEU A 1102 -6.83 -12.26 -50.88
N ASN A 1103 -5.53 -12.59 -50.82
CA ASN A 1103 -4.55 -12.15 -51.81
C ASN A 1103 -4.67 -12.87 -53.16
N GLN A 1104 -5.08 -14.15 -53.16
CA GLN A 1104 -5.46 -14.87 -54.39
C GLN A 1104 -6.73 -14.27 -55.00
N GLU A 1105 -7.78 -14.01 -54.22
CA GLU A 1105 -8.99 -13.33 -54.69
C GLU A 1105 -8.69 -11.95 -55.26
N LYS A 1106 -7.88 -11.13 -54.58
CA LYS A 1106 -7.44 -9.81 -55.10
C LYS A 1106 -6.72 -9.94 -56.44
N ARG A 1107 -5.94 -11.01 -56.68
CA ARG A 1107 -5.31 -11.30 -57.98
C ARG A 1107 -6.37 -11.72 -59.02
N GLN A 1108 -7.28 -12.62 -58.67
CA GLN A 1108 -8.37 -13.07 -59.55
C GLN A 1108 -9.32 -11.92 -59.93
N GLN A 1109 -9.69 -11.04 -58.99
CA GLN A 1109 -10.50 -9.84 -59.25
C GLN A 1109 -9.79 -8.85 -60.18
N ARG A 1110 -8.45 -8.69 -60.07
CA ARG A 1110 -7.65 -7.89 -61.00
C ARG A 1110 -7.65 -8.51 -62.40
N ALA A 1111 -7.46 -9.83 -62.51
CA ALA A 1111 -7.55 -10.55 -63.78
C ALA A 1111 -8.96 -10.47 -64.40
N ALA A 1112 -10.02 -10.61 -63.61
CA ALA A 1112 -11.41 -10.49 -64.06
C ALA A 1112 -11.75 -9.06 -64.52
N LYS A 1113 -11.20 -8.02 -63.87
CA LYS A 1113 -11.29 -6.63 -64.33
C LYS A 1113 -10.56 -6.42 -65.67
N LEU A 1114 -9.36 -6.98 -65.84
CA LEU A 1114 -8.63 -6.97 -67.11
C LEU A 1114 -9.37 -7.69 -68.24
N HIS A 1115 -9.96 -8.86 -67.95
CA HIS A 1115 -10.80 -9.58 -68.93
C HIS A 1115 -12.07 -8.79 -69.29
N LYS A 1116 -12.81 -8.25 -68.30
CA LYS A 1116 -13.97 -7.36 -68.58
C LYS A 1116 -13.60 -6.10 -69.36
N GLY A 1117 -12.37 -5.59 -69.22
CA GLY A 1117 -11.83 -4.55 -70.09
C GLY A 1117 -11.78 -4.99 -71.55
N LYS A 1118 -11.21 -6.18 -71.83
CA LYS A 1118 -11.13 -6.75 -73.18
C LYS A 1118 -12.48 -7.21 -73.74
N THR A 1119 -13.47 -7.61 -72.93
CA THR A 1119 -14.81 -7.99 -73.42
C THR A 1119 -15.69 -6.80 -73.81
N ARG A 1120 -15.23 -5.55 -73.67
CA ARG A 1120 -16.02 -4.35 -74.02
C ARG A 1120 -15.91 -3.94 -75.49
N GLU A 1121 -15.01 -4.56 -76.26
CA GLU A 1121 -14.80 -4.30 -77.69
C GLU A 1121 -15.40 -5.36 -78.62
N GLN A 1122 -16.71 -5.66 -78.47
CA GLN A 1122 -17.56 -6.09 -79.59
C GLN A 1122 -19.06 -6.04 -79.23
N PRO A 1123 -19.95 -5.46 -80.07
CA PRO A 1123 -21.39 -5.37 -79.81
C PRO A 1123 -22.19 -6.51 -80.47
N GLY A 1124 -23.10 -7.18 -79.73
CA GLY A 1124 -23.88 -8.30 -80.30
C GLY A 1124 -25.07 -8.83 -79.48
N ALA A 1125 -26.22 -8.20 -79.64
CA ALA A 1125 -27.58 -8.79 -79.66
C ALA A 1125 -28.12 -9.75 -78.55
N LYS A 1126 -29.26 -9.33 -77.97
CA LYS A 1126 -30.45 -10.11 -77.51
C LYS A 1126 -30.44 -10.82 -76.12
N LYS A 1127 -31.55 -10.58 -75.39
CA LYS A 1127 -32.08 -11.32 -74.21
C LYS A 1127 -32.94 -12.52 -74.71
N PRO A 1128 -33.76 -13.24 -73.89
CA PRO A 1128 -33.83 -13.39 -72.40
C PRO A 1128 -33.92 -14.87 -71.92
N PHE A 1129 -33.92 -15.13 -70.60
CA PHE A 1129 -35.06 -15.72 -69.83
C PHE A 1129 -34.73 -16.01 -68.35
N CYS A 1130 -35.77 -16.23 -67.53
CA CYS A 1130 -35.66 -16.52 -66.09
C CYS A 1130 -36.00 -17.99 -65.75
N SER A 1131 -35.19 -18.63 -64.91
CA SER A 1131 -35.58 -19.63 -63.89
C SER A 1131 -34.36 -19.97 -63.01
N GLY A 1132 -34.47 -20.47 -61.78
CA GLY A 1132 -35.66 -20.60 -60.93
C GLY A 1132 -35.76 -21.94 -60.20
N LYS A 1133 -35.09 -22.07 -59.04
CA LYS A 1133 -35.48 -22.96 -57.90
C LYS A 1133 -34.51 -22.84 -56.72
N LEU A 1134 -35.07 -22.62 -55.52
CA LEU A 1134 -34.48 -23.12 -54.28
C LEU A 1134 -34.77 -24.63 -54.18
N LYS A 1135 -33.81 -25.40 -53.66
CA LYS A 1135 -34.11 -26.56 -52.79
C LYS A 1135 -32.86 -26.94 -51.99
N ALA A 1136 -33.03 -27.13 -50.69
CA ALA A 1136 -32.00 -27.66 -49.82
C ALA A 1136 -31.84 -29.18 -50.01
N LYS A 1137 -30.67 -29.68 -49.61
CA LYS A 1137 -30.48 -31.03 -49.06
C LYS A 1137 -29.49 -30.91 -47.91
N GLU A 1138 -29.71 -31.65 -46.84
CA GLU A 1138 -28.81 -31.71 -45.71
C GLU A 1138 -27.47 -32.37 -46.08
N HIS A 1139 -26.40 -31.92 -45.41
CA HIS A 1139 -25.18 -32.72 -45.26
C HIS A 1139 -25.18 -33.35 -43.88
N THR A 1140 -25.71 -34.58 -43.78
CA THR A 1140 -25.18 -35.53 -42.81
C THR A 1140 -23.79 -35.98 -43.28
N ALA A 1141 -22.84 -35.99 -42.36
CA ALA A 1141 -21.52 -36.58 -42.57
C ALA A 1141 -21.15 -37.33 -41.28
N GLU A 1142 -21.05 -38.64 -41.37
CA GLU A 1142 -20.88 -39.53 -40.21
C GLU A 1142 -19.42 -39.61 -39.76
N ALA A 1143 -19.21 -40.00 -38.51
CA ALA A 1143 -17.88 -40.20 -37.95
C ALA A 1143 -17.18 -41.43 -38.56
N VAL A 1144 -15.90 -41.29 -38.89
CA VAL A 1144 -15.04 -42.41 -39.30
C VAL A 1144 -13.97 -42.65 -38.24
N LYS A 1145 -13.97 -43.86 -37.66
CA LYS A 1145 -12.89 -44.36 -36.79
C LYS A 1145 -11.62 -44.60 -37.59
N MET A 1146 -10.46 -44.32 -36.98
CA MET A 1146 -9.25 -45.16 -36.90
C MET A 1146 -8.23 -44.41 -36.01
N GLY A 1147 -7.32 -45.05 -35.28
CA GLY A 1147 -7.08 -46.48 -35.05
C GLY A 1147 -5.94 -46.62 -34.02
N SER A 1148 -5.83 -47.77 -33.33
CA SER A 1148 -4.92 -47.93 -32.19
C SER A 1148 -3.42 -47.91 -32.55
N ALA A 1149 -2.66 -47.17 -31.76
CA ALA A 1149 -1.32 -47.52 -31.29
C ALA A 1149 -1.20 -47.01 -29.84
#